data_AF-A0A6P6QKV8-F1
#
_entry.id   AF-A0A6P6QKV8-F1
#
_cell.length_a   1.000
_cell.length_b   1.000
_cell.length_c   1.000
_cell.angle_alpha   90.00
_cell.angle_beta   90.00
_cell.angle_gamma   90.00
#
_symmetry.space_group_name_H-M   'P 1'
#
loop_
_entity.id
_entity.type
_entity.pdbx_description
1 polymer ?
#
loop_
_entity_poly.entity_id
_entity_poly.type
_entity_poly.pdbx_seq_one_letter_code
_entity_poly.pdbx_strand_id
1 'polypeptide(L)'
;MQQRQTVKMAKRRKEEKEMGGAEKIRMKKKKMLAQEAAKCAKLTDLFRTEKGAVAGGAAVKVIDGEGQFDDDPCSHIDEEGEKEEQQEKAEQKKEEEQEEGKQQEKAEQEEQEQEDNGTRTKTVTVQPVQTEAGSKTGEDAPRIDLNRAEDEGFDFYTRPASKDLDFFFSYHPQQPTRKGTTIYHTKDGIMRKWLTYCKKENSLYCTVCLAYAKPSASESAFIKGGMTAWKHVHQRIEEHERNQVHRDSAEAYFMMASQADIVSLLSGKQVSLHRDQVRKKRQVMDRVIEVIKVIGKCGLSYRGTKFEAAYTWDNIAVDHGNFLEMILLLSKFDVSLQEHVNECVQKSQSLNKTGVKGRGSFVTLLSKTSVNKVIDVISHLIKESISREVRQAGMFSLQIDTTQDITSTDQCAVILRYVTDVVHEKLIGVVDCESSTGEYFVELLKKTLAKVDIELRNCVGNSTDGAANMQGQYKGFSALLASESPNQVHIWCYAHVLNLVLGDTTSAVIESASLFSIVNDVAVFIKDSYKRMKMWEEVSDDKRHRRLSPIGETRWWAKDQALSKIFGCFGNPDNALYVDLILTLKRIVEDMSIKAHVRARAKGYMESLLKHETVLTAQLFLRIFEITSPLSRYLQTSGMDLITAHRLVMGAQDSLKSCNRDMDGVTKAANIFVKWANKELEENGSKEVVQGALPEKKNQKEEVHAR
;
A
#
# COMPACT_ATOMS: atom_id res chain seq x y z
N MET A 1 3.55 -55.64 7.34
CA MET A 1 3.14 -54.22 7.53
C MET A 1 2.93 -53.84 9.00
N GLN A 2 2.18 -54.61 9.79
CA GLN A 2 1.88 -54.27 11.19
C GLN A 2 3.13 -54.12 12.10
N GLN A 3 4.15 -54.97 11.94
CA GLN A 3 5.43 -54.84 12.68
C GLN A 3 6.22 -53.55 12.34
N ARG A 4 6.13 -53.04 11.10
CA ARG A 4 6.78 -51.78 10.72
C ARG A 4 6.05 -50.56 11.29
N GLN A 5 4.74 -50.64 11.48
CA GLN A 5 3.95 -49.58 12.12
C GLN A 5 4.20 -49.50 13.63
N THR A 6 4.31 -50.64 14.33
CA THR A 6 4.62 -50.66 15.77
C THR A 6 6.02 -50.13 16.07
N VAL A 7 7.03 -50.44 15.23
CA VAL A 7 8.38 -49.88 15.38
C VAL A 7 8.42 -48.37 15.11
N LYS A 8 7.70 -47.87 14.10
CA LYS A 8 7.58 -46.42 13.83
C LYS A 8 6.86 -45.66 14.97
N MET A 9 5.82 -46.27 15.56
CA MET A 9 5.10 -45.70 16.71
C MET A 9 5.97 -45.67 17.97
N ALA A 10 6.76 -46.71 18.21
CA ALA A 10 7.69 -46.76 19.35
C ALA A 10 8.83 -45.74 19.22
N LYS A 11 9.37 -45.54 18.01
CA LYS A 11 10.40 -44.53 17.72
C LYS A 11 9.89 -43.10 17.94
N ARG A 12 8.68 -42.78 17.44
CA ARG A 12 8.02 -41.49 17.68
C ARG A 12 7.73 -41.20 19.16
N ARG A 13 7.33 -42.22 19.93
CA ARG A 13 7.09 -42.06 21.37
C ARG A 13 8.37 -41.82 22.17
N LYS A 14 9.51 -42.30 21.68
CA LYS A 14 10.83 -42.03 22.28
C LYS A 14 11.30 -40.61 21.97
N GLU A 15 11.16 -40.18 20.71
CA GLU A 15 11.45 -38.81 20.26
C GLU A 15 10.55 -37.76 20.96
N GLU A 16 9.26 -38.06 21.20
CA GLU A 16 8.36 -37.17 21.98
C GLU A 16 8.71 -37.07 23.47
N LYS A 17 9.36 -38.08 24.05
CA LYS A 17 9.82 -38.05 25.45
C LYS A 17 11.12 -37.25 25.62
N GLU A 18 11.99 -37.27 24.61
CA GLU A 18 13.30 -36.58 24.63
C GLU A 18 13.23 -35.11 24.14
N MET A 19 12.13 -34.68 23.50
CA MET A 19 11.94 -33.29 23.07
C MET A 19 11.76 -32.29 24.23
N GLY A 20 12.51 -31.18 24.15
CA GLY A 20 12.42 -30.03 25.06
C GLY A 20 11.09 -29.26 24.94
N GLY A 21 10.78 -28.44 25.96
CA GLY A 21 9.48 -27.75 26.08
C GLY A 21 9.14 -26.84 24.91
N ALA A 22 10.12 -26.10 24.36
CA ALA A 22 9.94 -25.23 23.20
C ALA A 22 9.58 -26.01 21.93
N GLU A 23 10.15 -27.19 21.74
CA GLU A 23 9.93 -28.02 20.56
C GLU A 23 8.56 -28.72 20.58
N LYS A 24 8.11 -29.12 21.79
CA LYS A 24 6.72 -29.57 22.01
C LYS A 24 5.69 -28.50 21.68
N ILE A 25 5.97 -27.23 22.00
CA ILE A 25 5.09 -26.10 21.66
C ILE A 25 5.07 -25.88 20.14
N ARG A 26 6.24 -25.94 19.46
CA ARG A 26 6.35 -25.82 17.99
C ARG A 26 5.59 -26.94 17.27
N MET A 27 5.70 -28.19 17.72
CA MET A 27 4.92 -29.32 17.19
C MET A 27 3.40 -29.14 17.40
N LYS A 28 2.98 -28.69 18.58
CA LYS A 28 1.56 -28.40 18.87
C LYS A 28 1.00 -27.31 17.94
N LYS A 29 1.79 -26.26 17.71
CA LYS A 29 1.43 -25.16 16.80
C LYS A 29 1.36 -25.62 15.35
N LYS A 30 2.29 -26.47 14.89
CA LYS A 30 2.26 -27.09 13.55
C LYS A 30 1.04 -28.00 13.35
N LYS A 31 0.65 -28.79 14.36
CA LYS A 31 -0.58 -29.61 14.33
C LYS A 31 -1.86 -28.76 14.29
N MET A 32 -1.93 -27.67 15.05
CA MET A 32 -3.07 -26.74 14.98
C MET A 32 -3.17 -26.08 13.60
N LEU A 33 -2.07 -25.59 13.05
CA LEU A 33 -2.05 -24.99 11.71
C LEU A 33 -2.45 -25.97 10.61
N ALA A 34 -2.03 -27.24 10.71
CA ALA A 34 -2.44 -28.28 9.77
C ALA A 34 -3.95 -28.61 9.88
N GLN A 35 -4.50 -28.65 11.10
CA GLN A 35 -5.94 -28.80 11.31
C GLN A 35 -6.75 -27.61 10.78
N GLU A 36 -6.21 -26.40 10.91
CA GLU A 36 -6.85 -25.17 10.44
C GLU A 36 -6.80 -25.07 8.91
N ALA A 37 -5.68 -25.44 8.29
CA ALA A 37 -5.56 -25.59 6.83
C ALA A 37 -6.55 -26.63 6.27
N ALA A 38 -6.73 -27.77 6.96
CA ALA A 38 -7.71 -28.79 6.57
C ALA A 38 -9.17 -28.31 6.73
N LYS A 39 -9.46 -27.47 7.73
CA LYS A 39 -10.76 -26.81 7.88
C LYS A 39 -11.01 -25.78 6.78
N CYS A 40 -10.00 -24.99 6.40
CA CYS A 40 -10.07 -24.03 5.29
C CYS A 40 -10.27 -24.72 3.93
N ALA A 41 -9.60 -25.86 3.68
CA ALA A 41 -9.80 -26.66 2.48
C ALA A 41 -11.25 -27.19 2.40
N LYS A 42 -11.78 -27.73 3.50
CA LYS A 42 -13.20 -28.17 3.58
C LYS A 42 -14.20 -27.02 3.42
N LEU A 43 -13.89 -25.83 3.92
CA LEU A 43 -14.71 -24.63 3.68
C LEU A 43 -14.70 -24.24 2.20
N THR A 44 -13.55 -24.34 1.55
CA THR A 44 -13.38 -23.96 0.12
C THR A 44 -14.15 -24.91 -0.81
N ASP A 45 -14.21 -26.20 -0.47
CA ASP A 45 -15.03 -27.17 -1.21
C ASP A 45 -16.54 -26.98 -0.99
N LEU A 46 -16.95 -26.46 0.18
CA LEU A 46 -18.35 -26.15 0.48
C LEU A 46 -18.91 -24.98 -0.36
N PHE A 47 -18.04 -24.10 -0.86
CA PHE A 47 -18.42 -22.94 -1.69
C PHE A 47 -18.24 -23.18 -3.19
N ARG A 48 -17.88 -24.40 -3.62
CA ARG A 48 -17.68 -24.74 -5.04
C ARG A 48 -18.88 -25.39 -5.73
N THR A 49 -20.00 -25.60 -5.05
CA THR A 49 -21.21 -26.14 -5.67
C THR A 49 -22.35 -25.14 -5.61
N GLU A 50 -22.49 -24.34 -6.67
CA GLU A 50 -23.76 -23.93 -7.30
C GLU A 50 -23.53 -22.87 -8.39
N LYS A 51 -23.20 -23.33 -9.61
CA LYS A 51 -23.70 -22.70 -10.84
C LYS A 51 -24.09 -23.81 -11.81
N GLY A 52 -25.36 -23.75 -12.22
CA GLY A 52 -26.05 -24.80 -12.94
C GLY A 52 -25.60 -25.04 -14.37
N ALA A 53 -26.05 -26.21 -14.83
CA ALA A 53 -26.12 -26.75 -16.18
C ALA A 53 -26.09 -25.73 -17.33
N VAL A 54 -25.17 -25.95 -18.27
CA VAL A 54 -25.45 -25.88 -19.72
C VAL A 54 -24.82 -27.10 -20.38
N ALA A 55 -25.64 -27.81 -21.15
CA ALA A 55 -25.30 -29.01 -21.91
C ALA A 55 -24.35 -28.71 -23.08
N GLY A 56 -23.53 -29.70 -23.45
CA GLY A 56 -22.75 -29.69 -24.69
C GLY A 56 -21.55 -30.64 -24.60
N GLY A 57 -21.73 -31.88 -25.03
CA GLY A 57 -20.71 -32.93 -24.91
C GLY A 57 -19.56 -32.82 -25.90
N ALA A 58 -18.41 -33.38 -25.51
CA ALA A 58 -17.50 -34.11 -26.37
C ALA A 58 -16.55 -34.95 -25.48
N ALA A 59 -16.58 -36.25 -25.68
CA ALA A 59 -15.71 -37.22 -25.00
C ALA A 59 -14.34 -37.28 -25.68
N VAL A 60 -13.24 -37.25 -24.92
CA VAL A 60 -11.95 -37.86 -25.34
C VAL A 60 -11.18 -38.42 -24.13
N LYS A 61 -11.08 -39.76 -24.16
CA LYS A 61 -10.10 -40.73 -23.62
C LYS A 61 -9.05 -40.32 -22.58
N VAL A 62 -9.10 -41.07 -21.48
CA VAL A 62 -8.01 -41.40 -20.55
C VAL A 62 -6.96 -42.26 -21.26
N ILE A 63 -5.68 -41.93 -21.08
CA ILE A 63 -4.54 -42.83 -21.28
C ILE A 63 -3.74 -42.83 -19.97
N ASP A 64 -3.66 -44.00 -19.36
CA ASP A 64 -2.81 -44.29 -18.21
C ASP A 64 -1.33 -44.27 -18.61
N GLY A 65 -0.50 -43.69 -17.74
CA GLY A 65 0.96 -43.70 -17.87
C GLY A 65 1.61 -43.52 -16.50
N GLU A 66 1.96 -44.63 -15.88
CA GLU A 66 2.77 -44.69 -14.66
C GLU A 66 4.17 -44.12 -14.90
N GLY A 67 4.64 -43.27 -13.99
CA GLY A 67 6.00 -42.73 -13.99
C GLY A 67 6.38 -42.21 -12.61
N GLN A 68 7.00 -43.07 -11.81
CA GLN A 68 7.72 -42.73 -10.58
C GLN A 68 9.00 -41.97 -10.92
N PHE A 69 9.19 -40.78 -10.32
CA PHE A 69 10.50 -40.25 -9.98
C PHE A 69 10.37 -39.40 -8.70
N ASP A 70 11.02 -39.88 -7.64
CA ASP A 70 11.32 -39.14 -6.43
C ASP A 70 12.41 -38.10 -6.75
N ASP A 71 12.27 -36.85 -6.25
CA ASP A 71 13.37 -36.05 -5.69
C ASP A 71 12.82 -34.78 -5.01
N ASP A 72 13.24 -34.58 -3.77
CA ASP A 72 12.83 -33.58 -2.78
C ASP A 72 13.97 -32.54 -2.63
N PRO A 73 13.77 -31.23 -2.88
CA PRO A 73 14.75 -30.21 -2.54
C PRO A 73 14.16 -29.22 -1.53
N CYS A 74 14.33 -29.52 -0.24
CA CYS A 74 14.01 -28.58 0.83
C CYS A 74 15.07 -28.62 1.93
N SER A 75 16.27 -28.11 1.60
CA SER A 75 17.29 -27.74 2.57
C SER A 75 18.17 -26.64 1.97
N HIS A 76 17.95 -25.38 2.39
CA HIS A 76 18.92 -24.26 2.46
C HIS A 76 18.19 -22.91 2.59
N ILE A 77 17.35 -22.72 3.62
CA ILE A 77 16.73 -21.41 3.95
C ILE A 77 16.91 -21.02 5.44
N ASP A 78 17.65 -21.79 6.25
CA ASP A 78 17.62 -21.60 7.71
C ASP A 78 18.77 -20.76 8.31
N GLU A 79 19.68 -20.16 7.53
CA GLU A 79 20.81 -19.38 8.09
C GLU A 79 20.63 -17.84 8.10
N GLU A 80 19.71 -17.27 7.30
CA GLU A 80 19.48 -15.82 7.27
C GLU A 80 18.47 -15.35 8.33
N GLY A 81 17.48 -16.19 8.65
CA GLY A 81 16.49 -15.88 9.70
C GLY A 81 17.05 -15.86 11.13
N GLU A 82 18.14 -16.59 11.39
CA GLU A 82 18.78 -16.60 12.72
C GLU A 82 19.60 -15.33 13.00
N LYS A 83 20.09 -14.64 11.96
CA LYS A 83 20.86 -13.39 12.11
C LYS A 83 19.95 -12.18 12.35
N GLU A 84 18.81 -12.11 11.67
CA GLU A 84 17.81 -11.05 11.91
C GLU A 84 17.18 -11.14 13.31
N GLU A 85 16.90 -12.35 13.81
CA GLU A 85 16.29 -12.54 15.13
C GLU A 85 17.27 -12.23 16.30
N GLN A 86 18.58 -12.39 16.08
CA GLN A 86 19.61 -12.01 17.06
C GLN A 86 19.83 -10.49 17.12
N GLN A 87 19.68 -9.79 15.98
CA GLN A 87 19.80 -8.34 15.90
C GLN A 87 18.58 -7.64 16.55
N GLU A 88 17.36 -8.16 16.34
CA GLU A 88 16.14 -7.66 16.98
C GLU A 88 16.18 -7.82 18.52
N LYS A 89 16.78 -8.91 19.03
CA LYS A 89 16.93 -9.15 20.49
C LYS A 89 17.97 -8.23 21.14
N ALA A 90 18.99 -7.80 20.39
CA ALA A 90 20.01 -6.89 20.89
C ALA A 90 19.51 -5.43 20.98
N GLU A 91 18.61 -5.03 20.07
CA GLU A 91 17.98 -3.70 20.07
C GLU A 91 16.93 -3.58 21.18
N GLN A 92 16.11 -4.61 21.41
CA GLN A 92 15.14 -4.62 22.52
C GLN A 92 15.79 -4.50 23.90
N LYS A 93 16.97 -5.08 24.09
CA LYS A 93 17.69 -5.03 25.37
C LYS A 93 18.26 -3.63 25.68
N LYS A 94 18.59 -2.85 24.66
CA LYS A 94 19.04 -1.45 24.82
C LYS A 94 17.88 -0.49 25.08
N GLU A 95 16.68 -0.81 24.58
CA GLU A 95 15.46 -0.06 24.89
C GLU A 95 14.98 -0.28 26.33
N GLU A 96 15.10 -1.51 26.85
CA GLU A 96 14.73 -1.84 28.24
C GLU A 96 15.64 -1.13 29.26
N GLU A 97 16.96 -1.05 29.02
CA GLU A 97 17.90 -0.33 29.90
C GLU A 97 17.68 1.20 29.90
N GLN A 98 17.08 1.77 28.84
CA GLN A 98 16.73 3.19 28.79
C GLN A 98 15.35 3.52 29.38
N GLU A 99 14.43 2.56 29.43
CA GLU A 99 13.13 2.71 30.10
C GLU A 99 13.25 2.63 31.62
N GLU A 100 14.13 1.78 32.16
CA GLU A 100 14.35 1.66 33.61
C GLU A 100 14.91 2.95 34.23
N GLY A 101 15.81 3.64 33.53
CA GLY A 101 16.35 4.94 33.98
C GLY A 101 15.31 6.08 34.02
N LYS A 102 14.24 5.99 33.23
CA LYS A 102 13.18 7.01 33.17
C LYS A 102 12.01 6.74 34.10
N GLN A 103 11.84 5.50 34.55
CA GLN A 103 10.83 5.15 35.56
C GLN A 103 11.27 5.58 36.96
N GLN A 104 12.58 5.65 37.24
CA GLN A 104 13.10 6.18 38.51
C GLN A 104 12.90 7.69 38.67
N GLU A 105 13.00 8.49 37.60
CA GLU A 105 12.75 9.95 37.66
C GLU A 105 11.26 10.32 37.78
N LYS A 106 10.34 9.44 37.32
CA LYS A 106 8.90 9.68 37.41
C LYS A 106 8.30 9.34 38.77
N ALA A 107 8.91 8.39 39.49
CA ALA A 107 8.47 8.00 40.83
C ALA A 107 8.69 9.10 41.89
N GLU A 108 9.65 10.01 41.68
CA GLU A 108 9.91 11.14 42.59
C GLU A 108 8.99 12.35 42.35
N GLN A 109 8.24 12.38 41.24
CA GLN A 109 7.34 13.50 40.90
C GLN A 109 5.85 13.22 41.17
N GLU A 110 5.46 11.96 41.36
CA GLU A 110 4.06 11.58 41.62
C GLU A 110 3.69 11.53 43.12
N GLU A 111 4.64 11.80 44.05
CA GLU A 111 4.35 11.93 45.49
C GLU A 111 3.87 13.34 45.92
N GLN A 112 3.68 14.29 44.99
CA GLN A 112 3.27 15.67 45.32
C GLN A 112 1.87 16.10 44.85
N GLU A 113 1.09 15.27 44.16
CA GLU A 113 -0.21 15.69 43.62
C GLU A 113 -1.35 14.67 43.85
N GLN A 114 -1.54 14.26 45.12
CA GLN A 114 -2.77 13.59 45.56
C GLN A 114 -3.35 14.21 46.84
N GLU A 115 -3.78 15.45 46.75
CA GLU A 115 -4.85 16.02 47.58
C GLU A 115 -5.76 16.87 46.68
N ASP A 116 -6.78 16.29 46.04
CA ASP A 116 -8.15 16.82 46.12
C ASP A 116 -9.20 15.97 45.35
N ASN A 117 -10.26 15.66 46.09
CA ASN A 117 -11.67 15.53 45.71
C ASN A 117 -12.18 14.63 44.54
N GLY A 118 -13.02 13.66 44.92
CA GLY A 118 -14.46 13.98 45.03
C GLY A 118 -15.43 13.44 43.96
N THR A 119 -15.94 12.24 44.24
CA THR A 119 -17.01 11.45 43.58
C THR A 119 -18.33 12.18 43.28
N ARG A 120 -18.96 11.92 42.10
CA ARG A 120 -20.45 11.85 41.98
C ARG A 120 -20.95 11.07 40.75
N THR A 121 -21.77 10.06 41.01
CA THR A 121 -22.50 9.21 40.04
C THR A 121 -23.91 9.77 39.73
N LYS A 122 -24.38 9.60 38.49
CA LYS A 122 -25.81 9.69 38.11
C LYS A 122 -26.17 8.66 37.03
N THR A 123 -27.24 7.93 37.28
CA THR A 123 -27.94 6.95 36.44
C THR A 123 -29.00 7.62 35.56
N VAL A 124 -29.19 7.14 34.32
CA VAL A 124 -30.33 7.50 33.44
C VAL A 124 -30.89 6.24 32.76
N THR A 125 -32.21 6.15 32.80
CA THR A 125 -33.11 5.07 32.32
C THR A 125 -33.50 5.26 30.84
N VAL A 126 -33.69 4.15 30.13
CA VAL A 126 -34.09 4.10 28.69
C VAL A 126 -35.55 3.63 28.56
N GLN A 127 -36.33 4.25 27.66
CA GLN A 127 -37.63 3.74 27.17
C GLN A 127 -37.52 3.30 25.70
N PRO A 128 -38.22 2.24 25.23
CA PRO A 128 -38.16 1.81 23.84
C PRO A 128 -39.33 2.32 22.98
N VAL A 129 -38.99 2.55 21.70
CA VAL A 129 -39.83 3.00 20.58
C VAL A 129 -40.46 1.80 19.85
N GLN A 130 -41.72 1.93 19.42
CA GLN A 130 -42.49 0.96 18.64
C GLN A 130 -42.17 1.05 17.15
N THR A 131 -42.12 -0.09 16.45
CA THR A 131 -42.04 -0.17 14.97
C THR A 131 -43.23 -0.95 14.42
N GLU A 132 -43.90 -0.36 13.44
CA GLU A 132 -45.03 -0.93 12.69
C GLU A 132 -44.52 -1.76 11.50
N ALA A 133 -45.09 -2.93 11.26
CA ALA A 133 -44.86 -3.73 10.07
C ALA A 133 -46.18 -3.95 9.32
N GLY A 134 -46.23 -3.49 8.07
CA GLY A 134 -47.38 -3.57 7.17
C GLY A 134 -47.61 -4.98 6.59
N SER A 135 -48.90 -5.31 6.47
CA SER A 135 -49.43 -6.53 5.84
C SER A 135 -49.52 -6.35 4.31
N LYS A 136 -49.05 -7.35 3.55
CA LYS A 136 -49.43 -7.55 2.14
C LYS A 136 -50.14 -8.89 2.01
N THR A 137 -51.33 -8.83 1.42
CA THR A 137 -52.24 -9.89 1.03
C THR A 137 -51.73 -10.65 -0.19
N GLY A 138 -51.87 -11.98 -0.21
CA GLY A 138 -51.68 -12.83 -1.37
C GLY A 138 -52.50 -14.11 -1.19
N GLU A 139 -53.57 -14.22 -1.97
CA GLU A 139 -54.47 -15.36 -2.09
C GLU A 139 -53.78 -16.50 -2.85
N ASP A 140 -53.82 -17.72 -2.29
CA ASP A 140 -53.96 -19.02 -2.97
C ASP A 140 -53.55 -20.14 -1.99
N ALA A 141 -54.54 -20.70 -1.28
CA ALA A 141 -54.37 -21.92 -0.48
C ALA A 141 -55.17 -23.07 -1.12
N PRO A 142 -54.60 -24.28 -1.27
CA PRO A 142 -55.24 -25.39 -1.96
C PRO A 142 -56.49 -25.88 -1.21
N ARG A 143 -57.57 -26.13 -1.96
CA ARG A 143 -58.84 -26.70 -1.46
C ARG A 143 -58.62 -28.17 -1.10
N ILE A 144 -58.83 -28.53 0.16
CA ILE A 144 -58.73 -29.90 0.67
C ILE A 144 -59.92 -30.73 0.17
N ASP A 145 -59.66 -31.92 -0.39
CA ASP A 145 -60.70 -32.91 -0.69
C ASP A 145 -61.08 -33.65 0.59
N LEU A 146 -62.17 -33.20 1.23
CA LEU A 146 -62.68 -33.72 2.49
C LEU A 146 -63.07 -35.21 2.42
N ASN A 147 -63.28 -35.76 1.22
CA ASN A 147 -63.67 -37.16 1.05
C ASN A 147 -62.54 -38.14 1.34
N ARG A 148 -61.27 -37.72 1.21
CA ARG A 148 -60.12 -38.59 1.48
C ARG A 148 -59.85 -38.79 2.98
N ALA A 149 -60.27 -37.86 3.82
CA ALA A 149 -60.02 -37.90 5.27
C ALA A 149 -61.01 -38.81 6.03
N GLU A 150 -62.23 -38.98 5.52
CA GLU A 150 -63.23 -39.89 6.11
C GLU A 150 -62.91 -41.37 5.80
N ASP A 151 -62.26 -41.66 4.67
CA ASP A 151 -61.82 -43.02 4.28
C ASP A 151 -60.60 -43.52 5.08
N GLU A 152 -59.80 -42.63 5.66
CA GLU A 152 -58.61 -42.96 6.48
C GLU A 152 -58.87 -42.89 8.00
N GLY A 153 -60.09 -42.59 8.45
CA GLY A 153 -60.47 -42.57 9.87
C GLY A 153 -59.84 -41.45 10.70
N PHE A 154 -59.46 -40.33 10.07
CA PHE A 154 -58.80 -39.21 10.75
C PHE A 154 -59.78 -38.36 11.58
N ASP A 155 -59.62 -38.32 12.90
CA ASP A 155 -60.44 -37.49 13.79
C ASP A 155 -59.84 -36.10 14.00
N PHE A 156 -60.38 -35.13 13.27
CA PHE A 156 -60.01 -33.71 13.35
C PHE A 156 -60.29 -33.05 14.72
N TYR A 157 -60.98 -33.70 15.66
CA TYR A 157 -61.25 -33.11 16.98
C TYR A 157 -60.45 -33.79 18.10
N THR A 158 -59.47 -34.61 17.73
CA THR A 158 -58.46 -35.17 18.64
C THR A 158 -57.08 -34.60 18.39
N ARG A 159 -56.12 -34.88 19.27
CA ARG A 159 -54.74 -34.42 19.13
C ARG A 159 -54.13 -35.04 17.85
N PRO A 160 -53.72 -34.22 16.86
CA PRO A 160 -53.09 -34.72 15.64
C PRO A 160 -51.70 -35.30 15.93
N ALA A 161 -51.26 -36.28 15.14
CA ALA A 161 -49.87 -36.71 15.14
C ALA A 161 -49.00 -35.59 14.53
N SER A 162 -47.72 -35.51 14.95
CA SER A 162 -46.82 -34.43 14.51
C SER A 162 -46.66 -34.28 13.00
N LYS A 163 -46.82 -35.39 12.25
CA LYS A 163 -46.74 -35.44 10.79
C LYS A 163 -47.99 -34.89 10.07
N ASP A 164 -49.11 -34.76 10.78
CA ASP A 164 -50.42 -34.40 10.22
C ASP A 164 -50.86 -33.00 10.66
N LEU A 165 -49.97 -32.22 11.29
CA LEU A 165 -50.26 -30.88 11.82
C LEU A 165 -50.66 -29.90 10.70
N ASP A 166 -49.99 -29.91 9.56
CA ASP A 166 -50.31 -29.03 8.43
C ASP A 166 -51.70 -29.33 7.87
N PHE A 167 -52.02 -30.62 7.73
CA PHE A 167 -53.34 -31.07 7.29
C PHE A 167 -54.42 -30.70 8.30
N PHE A 168 -54.16 -30.89 9.59
CA PHE A 168 -55.05 -30.49 10.69
C PHE A 168 -55.35 -28.99 10.69
N PHE A 169 -54.32 -28.13 10.60
CA PHE A 169 -54.50 -26.68 10.57
C PHE A 169 -55.09 -26.16 9.26
N SER A 170 -55.00 -26.92 8.16
CA SER A 170 -55.68 -26.57 6.91
C SER A 170 -57.20 -26.77 6.99
N TYR A 171 -57.66 -27.71 7.81
CA TYR A 171 -59.10 -27.96 8.05
C TYR A 171 -59.71 -26.99 9.07
N HIS A 172 -58.92 -26.51 10.03
CA HIS A 172 -59.36 -25.64 11.13
C HIS A 172 -58.98 -24.17 10.93
N PRO A 173 -59.70 -23.20 11.54
CA PRO A 173 -60.88 -23.36 12.38
C PRO A 173 -62.19 -23.48 11.58
N GLN A 174 -63.13 -24.28 12.08
CA GLN A 174 -64.50 -24.36 11.55
C GLN A 174 -65.45 -23.69 12.54
N GLN A 175 -65.99 -22.51 12.22
CA GLN A 175 -66.95 -21.82 13.08
C GLN A 175 -68.34 -21.75 12.45
N PRO A 176 -69.42 -21.93 13.24
CA PRO A 176 -70.76 -21.76 12.74
C PRO A 176 -70.98 -20.29 12.36
N THR A 177 -71.57 -20.07 11.17
CA THR A 177 -71.92 -18.75 10.65
C THR A 177 -73.43 -18.52 10.69
N ARG A 178 -73.87 -17.34 11.10
CA ARG A 178 -75.27 -16.92 11.03
C ARG A 178 -75.37 -15.63 10.21
N LYS A 179 -76.07 -15.65 9.07
CA LYS A 179 -76.14 -14.52 8.11
C LYS A 179 -74.76 -14.04 7.60
N GLY A 180 -73.82 -14.97 7.38
CA GLY A 180 -72.50 -14.66 6.82
C GLY A 180 -71.45 -14.19 7.83
N THR A 181 -71.80 -13.96 9.10
CA THR A 181 -70.85 -13.65 10.18
C THR A 181 -70.64 -14.84 11.11
N THR A 182 -69.40 -15.05 11.54
CA THR A 182 -69.05 -16.11 12.51
C THR A 182 -69.61 -15.76 13.88
N ILE A 183 -70.06 -16.76 14.65
CA ILE A 183 -70.83 -16.49 15.88
C ILE A 183 -69.94 -16.02 17.06
N TYR A 184 -68.65 -16.36 17.08
CA TYR A 184 -67.77 -16.19 18.25
C TYR A 184 -66.61 -15.22 18.01
N HIS A 185 -66.89 -13.92 17.96
CA HIS A 185 -65.89 -12.84 17.85
C HIS A 185 -65.41 -12.31 19.20
N THR A 186 -64.20 -11.74 19.24
CA THR A 186 -63.73 -10.93 20.38
C THR A 186 -64.59 -9.67 20.55
N LYS A 187 -64.44 -8.96 21.67
CA LYS A 187 -65.17 -7.69 21.93
C LYS A 187 -64.92 -6.64 20.83
N ASP A 188 -63.79 -6.74 20.14
CA ASP A 188 -63.37 -5.85 19.04
C ASP A 188 -63.80 -6.35 17.64
N GLY A 189 -64.64 -7.39 17.56
CA GLY A 189 -65.15 -7.92 16.28
C GLY A 189 -64.19 -8.84 15.53
N ILE A 190 -63.03 -9.20 16.11
CA ILE A 190 -62.04 -10.07 15.46
C ILE A 190 -62.45 -11.54 15.60
N MET A 191 -62.36 -12.31 14.51
CA MET A 191 -62.63 -13.75 14.52
C MET A 191 -61.55 -14.51 15.31
N ARG A 192 -61.96 -15.38 16.22
CA ARG A 192 -61.04 -16.24 16.99
C ARG A 192 -60.51 -17.39 16.13
N LYS A 193 -59.31 -17.24 15.58
CA LYS A 193 -58.69 -18.24 14.69
C LYS A 193 -58.37 -19.59 15.36
N TRP A 194 -58.43 -19.68 16.68
CA TRP A 194 -58.15 -20.89 17.46
C TRP A 194 -59.41 -21.71 17.81
N LEU A 195 -60.61 -21.17 17.64
CA LEU A 195 -61.84 -21.80 18.12
C LEU A 195 -62.54 -22.54 16.97
N THR A 196 -62.82 -23.83 17.15
CA THR A 196 -63.49 -24.68 16.16
C THR A 196 -64.70 -25.41 16.76
N TYR A 197 -65.72 -25.68 15.96
CA TYR A 197 -66.97 -26.33 16.35
C TYR A 197 -67.12 -27.70 15.68
N CYS A 198 -67.52 -28.71 16.46
CA CYS A 198 -67.84 -30.04 15.96
C CYS A 198 -69.36 -30.23 15.88
N LYS A 199 -69.89 -30.48 14.67
CA LYS A 199 -71.33 -30.75 14.46
C LYS A 199 -71.78 -32.10 15.01
N LYS A 200 -70.92 -33.13 14.93
CA LYS A 200 -71.24 -34.51 15.35
C LYS A 200 -71.45 -34.60 16.87
N GLU A 201 -70.61 -33.91 17.64
CA GLU A 201 -70.66 -33.92 19.11
C GLU A 201 -71.38 -32.72 19.73
N ASN A 202 -71.72 -31.71 18.92
CA ASN A 202 -72.26 -30.44 19.38
C ASN A 202 -71.40 -29.81 20.49
N SER A 203 -70.11 -29.61 20.21
CA SER A 203 -69.12 -29.12 21.16
C SER A 203 -68.12 -28.13 20.53
N LEU A 204 -67.57 -27.22 21.35
CA LEU A 204 -66.50 -26.28 20.96
C LEU A 204 -65.11 -26.76 21.41
N TYR A 205 -64.12 -26.61 20.55
CA TYR A 205 -62.74 -27.05 20.74
C TYR A 205 -61.74 -25.93 20.46
N CYS A 206 -60.57 -26.01 21.09
CA CYS A 206 -59.45 -25.11 20.84
C CYS A 206 -58.38 -25.82 20.00
N THR A 207 -58.18 -25.37 18.76
CA THR A 207 -57.31 -26.00 17.75
C THR A 207 -55.84 -25.97 18.16
N VAL A 208 -55.38 -24.83 18.68
CA VAL A 208 -53.99 -24.68 19.14
C VAL A 208 -53.72 -25.50 20.39
N CYS A 209 -54.68 -25.60 21.32
CA CYS A 209 -54.53 -26.44 22.51
C CYS A 209 -54.63 -27.94 22.19
N LEU A 210 -55.49 -28.34 21.25
CA LEU A 210 -55.56 -29.73 20.76
C LEU A 210 -54.20 -30.19 20.19
N ALA A 211 -53.54 -29.32 19.41
CA ALA A 211 -52.25 -29.64 18.80
C ALA A 211 -51.07 -29.61 19.79
N TYR A 212 -50.97 -28.56 20.62
CA TYR A 212 -49.73 -28.25 21.35
C TYR A 212 -49.79 -28.42 22.88
N ALA A 213 -50.96 -28.67 23.48
CA ALA A 213 -51.04 -28.83 24.92
C ALA A 213 -50.23 -30.03 25.43
N LYS A 214 -49.58 -29.87 26.59
CA LYS A 214 -48.87 -30.97 27.26
C LYS A 214 -49.88 -32.05 27.69
N PRO A 215 -49.52 -33.35 27.66
CA PRO A 215 -50.41 -34.44 28.08
C PRO A 215 -50.98 -34.23 29.50
N SER A 216 -50.21 -33.62 30.39
CA SER A 216 -50.62 -33.28 31.77
C SER A 216 -51.65 -32.15 31.87
N ALA A 217 -51.89 -31.40 30.79
CA ALA A 217 -52.84 -30.28 30.73
C ALA A 217 -54.09 -30.61 29.87
N SER A 218 -54.24 -31.87 29.46
CA SER A 218 -55.30 -32.36 28.56
C SER A 218 -56.71 -32.41 29.18
N GLU A 219 -56.87 -32.06 30.46
CA GLU A 219 -58.17 -32.06 31.15
C GLU A 219 -59.03 -30.82 30.88
N SER A 220 -58.54 -29.83 30.13
CA SER A 220 -59.35 -28.65 29.82
C SER A 220 -60.57 -29.04 28.96
N ALA A 221 -61.74 -28.48 29.27
CA ALA A 221 -62.99 -28.74 28.55
C ALA A 221 -62.93 -28.40 27.05
N PHE A 222 -61.95 -27.61 26.60
CA PHE A 222 -61.75 -27.29 25.18
C PHE A 222 -60.83 -28.28 24.45
N ILE A 223 -60.35 -29.32 25.13
CA ILE A 223 -59.48 -30.39 24.59
C ILE A 223 -60.18 -31.75 24.73
N LYS A 224 -60.66 -32.11 25.92
CA LYS A 224 -61.26 -33.43 26.20
C LYS A 224 -62.77 -33.34 26.29
N GLY A 225 -63.48 -33.98 25.36
CA GLY A 225 -64.95 -34.04 25.29
C GLY A 225 -65.63 -32.76 24.76
N GLY A 226 -64.85 -31.71 24.52
CA GLY A 226 -65.30 -30.43 23.99
C GLY A 226 -66.21 -29.65 24.94
N MET A 227 -66.26 -28.33 24.73
CA MET A 227 -67.05 -27.45 25.57
C MET A 227 -68.52 -27.52 25.15
N THR A 228 -69.38 -27.96 26.07
CA THR A 228 -70.83 -28.16 25.88
C THR A 228 -71.69 -27.21 26.72
N ALA A 229 -71.07 -26.32 27.50
CA ALA A 229 -71.75 -25.42 28.44
C ALA A 229 -72.27 -24.14 27.75
N TRP A 230 -73.34 -24.28 26.96
CA TRP A 230 -73.86 -23.21 26.10
C TRP A 230 -74.39 -21.95 26.82
N LYS A 231 -74.88 -22.08 28.06
CA LYS A 231 -75.48 -20.96 28.82
C LYS A 231 -74.51 -19.82 29.15
N HIS A 232 -73.20 -20.12 29.24
CA HIS A 232 -72.15 -19.15 29.57
C HIS A 232 -70.99 -19.19 28.58
N VAL A 233 -71.30 -19.42 27.29
CA VAL A 233 -70.29 -19.72 26.27
C VAL A 233 -69.21 -18.65 26.11
N HIS A 234 -69.59 -17.37 26.04
CA HIS A 234 -68.64 -16.28 25.90
C HIS A 234 -67.73 -16.12 27.13
N GLN A 235 -68.29 -16.28 28.34
CA GLN A 235 -67.50 -16.22 29.58
C GLN A 235 -66.46 -17.35 29.63
N ARG A 236 -66.85 -18.58 29.29
CA ARG A 236 -65.94 -19.73 29.27
C ARG A 236 -64.84 -19.61 28.22
N ILE A 237 -65.15 -18.99 27.07
CA ILE A 237 -64.14 -18.66 26.04
C ILE A 237 -63.13 -17.64 26.59
N GLU A 238 -63.58 -16.56 27.24
CA GLU A 238 -62.69 -15.54 27.83
C GLU A 238 -61.84 -16.08 29.01
N GLU A 239 -62.37 -17.02 29.78
CA GLU A 239 -61.61 -17.75 30.81
C GLU A 239 -60.53 -18.65 30.20
N HIS A 240 -60.83 -19.32 29.06
CA HIS A 240 -59.86 -20.13 28.34
C HIS A 240 -58.74 -19.30 27.73
N GLU A 241 -59.04 -18.14 27.12
CA GLU A 241 -58.03 -17.23 26.57
C GLU A 241 -57.03 -16.76 27.63
N ARG A 242 -57.48 -16.61 28.88
CA ARG A 242 -56.63 -16.21 30.01
C ARG A 242 -55.87 -17.36 30.65
N ASN A 243 -56.15 -18.61 30.27
CA ASN A 243 -55.48 -19.79 30.81
C ASN A 243 -54.04 -19.87 30.28
N GLN A 244 -53.10 -20.21 31.17
CA GLN A 244 -51.68 -20.39 30.82
C GLN A 244 -51.49 -21.46 29.75
N VAL A 245 -52.25 -22.56 29.81
CA VAL A 245 -52.17 -23.66 28.82
C VAL A 245 -52.49 -23.16 27.40
N HIS A 246 -53.46 -22.24 27.28
CA HIS A 246 -53.80 -21.62 26.01
C HIS A 246 -52.69 -20.71 25.51
N ARG A 247 -52.13 -19.86 26.39
CA ARG A 247 -51.01 -18.97 26.04
C ARG A 247 -49.80 -19.75 25.55
N ASP A 248 -49.38 -20.77 26.28
CA ASP A 248 -48.23 -21.62 25.93
C ASP A 248 -48.45 -22.34 24.58
N SER A 249 -49.68 -22.83 24.35
CA SER A 249 -50.04 -23.53 23.10
C SER A 249 -50.13 -22.57 21.91
N ALA A 250 -50.63 -21.35 22.13
CA ALA A 250 -50.68 -20.31 21.11
C ALA A 250 -49.27 -19.82 20.74
N GLU A 251 -48.39 -19.64 21.72
CA GLU A 251 -46.99 -19.30 21.48
C GLU A 251 -46.27 -20.36 20.64
N ALA A 252 -46.46 -21.65 20.97
CA ALA A 252 -45.93 -22.75 20.18
C ALA A 252 -46.46 -22.77 18.73
N TYR A 253 -47.76 -22.48 18.54
CA TYR A 253 -48.35 -22.34 17.21
C TYR A 253 -47.73 -21.16 16.42
N PHE A 254 -47.54 -20.00 17.04
CA PHE A 254 -46.91 -18.86 16.38
C PHE A 254 -45.43 -19.11 16.05
N MET A 255 -44.70 -19.83 16.90
CA MET A 255 -43.33 -20.26 16.62
C MET A 255 -43.26 -21.18 15.40
N MET A 256 -44.19 -22.14 15.29
CA MET A 256 -44.28 -23.02 14.11
C MET A 256 -44.70 -22.25 12.86
N ALA A 257 -45.76 -21.44 12.95
CA ALA A 257 -46.29 -20.67 11.82
C ALA A 257 -45.30 -19.63 11.26
N SER A 258 -44.38 -19.13 12.09
CA SER A 258 -43.30 -18.23 11.66
C SER A 258 -42.08 -18.95 11.07
N GLN A 259 -42.08 -20.29 11.04
CA GLN A 259 -40.94 -21.12 10.62
C GLN A 259 -39.62 -20.76 11.32
N ALA A 260 -39.70 -20.15 12.51
CA ALA A 260 -38.53 -19.70 13.25
C ALA A 260 -37.85 -20.93 13.88
N ASP A 261 -36.79 -21.43 13.26
CA ASP A 261 -35.99 -22.49 13.86
C ASP A 261 -35.16 -21.95 15.04
N ILE A 262 -34.70 -22.84 15.92
CA ILE A 262 -33.90 -22.49 17.10
C ILE A 262 -32.60 -21.76 16.72
N VAL A 263 -32.01 -22.10 15.58
CA VAL A 263 -30.78 -21.49 15.05
C VAL A 263 -31.06 -20.03 14.65
N SER A 264 -32.19 -19.72 14.02
CA SER A 264 -32.57 -18.37 13.60
C SER A 264 -32.77 -17.43 14.80
N LEU A 265 -33.28 -17.95 15.92
CA LEU A 265 -33.48 -17.18 17.16
C LEU A 265 -32.18 -16.97 17.95
N LEU A 266 -31.31 -17.98 18.01
CA LEU A 266 -30.04 -17.89 18.74
C LEU A 266 -28.98 -17.14 17.93
N SER A 267 -28.93 -17.35 16.61
CA SER A 267 -27.86 -16.83 15.75
C SER A 267 -28.30 -15.64 14.89
N GLY A 268 -29.59 -15.40 14.65
CA GLY A 268 -30.05 -14.36 13.72
C GLY A 268 -29.54 -12.96 14.06
N LYS A 269 -29.61 -12.56 15.34
CA LYS A 269 -29.04 -11.28 15.82
C LYS A 269 -27.51 -11.25 15.74
N GLN A 270 -26.84 -12.38 15.97
CA GLN A 270 -25.38 -12.46 15.89
C GLN A 270 -24.90 -12.37 14.44
N VAL A 271 -25.62 -13.02 13.52
CA VAL A 271 -25.37 -12.99 12.08
C VAL A 271 -25.63 -11.60 11.51
N SER A 272 -26.70 -10.92 11.94
CA SER A 272 -26.98 -9.55 11.50
C SER A 272 -25.92 -8.56 11.99
N LEU A 273 -25.52 -8.64 13.28
CA LEU A 273 -24.45 -7.82 13.83
C LEU A 273 -23.10 -8.08 13.14
N HIS A 274 -22.78 -9.34 12.87
CA HIS A 274 -21.58 -9.71 12.13
C HIS A 274 -21.60 -9.14 10.71
N ARG A 275 -22.74 -9.23 10.01
CA ARG A 275 -22.91 -8.66 8.66
C ARG A 275 -22.71 -7.14 8.66
N ASP A 276 -23.26 -6.44 9.65
CA ASP A 276 -23.08 -4.99 9.78
C ASP A 276 -21.62 -4.62 10.09
N GLN A 277 -20.93 -5.37 10.96
CA GLN A 277 -19.50 -5.18 11.22
C GLN A 277 -18.66 -5.40 9.95
N VAL A 278 -18.94 -6.45 9.18
CA VAL A 278 -18.25 -6.72 7.90
C VAL A 278 -18.52 -5.58 6.92
N ARG A 279 -19.76 -5.07 6.83
CA ARG A 279 -20.10 -3.93 5.98
C ARG A 279 -19.29 -2.68 6.35
N LYS A 280 -19.24 -2.31 7.64
CA LYS A 280 -18.45 -1.16 8.12
C LYS A 280 -16.95 -1.32 7.83
N LYS A 281 -16.39 -2.51 8.07
CA LYS A 281 -14.97 -2.78 7.79
C LYS A 281 -14.62 -2.73 6.30
N ARG A 282 -15.51 -3.22 5.43
CA ARG A 282 -15.35 -3.08 3.97
C ARG A 282 -15.36 -1.61 3.57
N GLN A 283 -16.28 -0.83 4.12
CA GLN A 283 -16.30 0.60 3.89
C GLN A 283 -14.97 1.25 4.26
N VAL A 284 -14.46 1.03 5.48
CA VAL A 284 -13.13 1.53 5.89
C VAL A 284 -12.03 1.10 4.91
N MET A 285 -12.03 -0.18 4.51
CA MET A 285 -11.05 -0.71 3.56
C MET A 285 -11.08 0.01 2.20
N ASP A 286 -12.26 0.36 1.69
CA ASP A 286 -12.38 1.11 0.45
C ASP A 286 -11.66 2.47 0.55
N ARG A 287 -11.79 3.17 1.68
CA ARG A 287 -11.12 4.47 1.89
C ARG A 287 -9.61 4.29 2.00
N VAL A 288 -9.16 3.24 2.68
CA VAL A 288 -7.74 2.89 2.78
C VAL A 288 -7.14 2.66 1.39
N ILE A 289 -7.82 1.89 0.54
CA ILE A 289 -7.37 1.62 -0.84
C ILE A 289 -7.28 2.93 -1.65
N GLU A 290 -8.29 3.79 -1.56
CA GLU A 290 -8.27 5.07 -2.29
C GLU A 290 -7.17 6.02 -1.81
N VAL A 291 -6.94 6.12 -0.48
CA VAL A 291 -5.82 6.91 0.05
C VAL A 291 -4.47 6.36 -0.44
N ILE A 292 -4.29 5.03 -0.43
CA ILE A 292 -3.06 4.40 -0.92
C ILE A 292 -2.83 4.74 -2.39
N LYS A 293 -3.88 4.64 -3.23
CA LYS A 293 -3.80 5.00 -4.66
C LYS A 293 -3.43 6.46 -4.87
N VAL A 294 -3.97 7.39 -4.08
CA VAL A 294 -3.65 8.83 -4.19
C VAL A 294 -2.21 9.09 -3.82
N ILE A 295 -1.73 8.54 -2.70
CA ILE A 295 -0.33 8.70 -2.26
C ILE A 295 0.62 8.14 -3.33
N GLY A 296 0.35 6.94 -3.83
CA GLY A 296 1.12 6.31 -4.91
C GLY A 296 1.12 7.14 -6.20
N LYS A 297 -0.03 7.67 -6.61
CA LYS A 297 -0.15 8.53 -7.81
C LYS A 297 0.64 9.83 -7.67
N CYS A 298 0.70 10.40 -6.48
CA CYS A 298 1.43 11.64 -6.20
C CYS A 298 2.93 11.42 -5.93
N GLY A 299 3.40 10.17 -5.82
CA GLY A 299 4.79 9.87 -5.47
C GLY A 299 5.18 10.30 -4.05
N LEU A 300 4.21 10.34 -3.13
CA LEU A 300 4.46 10.72 -1.73
C LEU A 300 4.89 9.50 -0.90
N SER A 301 5.70 9.73 0.13
CA SER A 301 6.01 8.68 1.11
C SER A 301 4.75 8.30 1.90
N TYR A 302 4.55 7.01 2.20
CA TYR A 302 3.40 6.59 3.00
C TYR A 302 3.56 6.92 4.49
N ARG A 303 4.80 6.84 5.00
CA ARG A 303 5.11 6.80 6.44
C ARG A 303 5.88 8.04 6.91
N GLY A 304 5.68 8.38 8.18
CA GLY A 304 6.49 9.32 8.95
C GLY A 304 7.65 8.63 9.66
N THR A 305 8.42 9.37 10.45
CA THR A 305 9.67 8.84 11.03
C THR A 305 9.51 8.07 12.33
N LYS A 306 8.50 8.37 13.17
CA LYS A 306 8.46 7.83 14.56
C LYS A 306 7.08 7.45 15.12
N PHE A 307 5.99 8.06 14.68
CA PHE A 307 4.72 8.00 15.42
C PHE A 307 3.59 7.36 14.61
N GLU A 308 3.54 6.02 14.54
CA GLU A 308 2.44 5.30 13.86
C GLU A 308 1.45 4.63 14.82
N ALA A 309 1.71 4.67 16.14
CA ALA A 309 0.93 3.94 17.11
C ALA A 309 -0.48 4.53 17.28
N ALA A 310 -1.50 3.68 17.32
CA ALA A 310 -2.90 4.14 17.31
C ALA A 310 -3.30 5.00 18.53
N TYR A 311 -2.60 4.86 19.65
CA TYR A 311 -2.86 5.70 20.84
C TYR A 311 -2.34 7.14 20.70
N THR A 312 -1.58 7.47 19.66
CA THR A 312 -1.10 8.84 19.41
C THR A 312 -1.92 9.59 18.36
N TRP A 313 -2.85 8.92 17.66
CA TRP A 313 -3.58 9.49 16.52
C TRP A 313 -4.48 10.69 16.86
N ASP A 314 -4.78 10.91 18.14
CA ASP A 314 -5.50 12.08 18.66
C ASP A 314 -4.57 13.27 18.94
N ASN A 315 -3.25 13.08 18.90
CA ASN A 315 -2.27 14.12 19.14
C ASN A 315 -1.95 14.92 17.86
N ILE A 316 -2.51 16.12 17.77
CA ILE A 316 -2.36 17.01 16.61
C ILE A 316 -0.91 17.54 16.46
N ALA A 317 -0.11 17.53 17.51
CA ALA A 317 1.28 18.02 17.46
C ALA A 317 2.26 17.01 16.83
N VAL A 318 1.79 15.80 16.54
CA VAL A 318 2.61 14.68 16.10
C VAL A 318 2.38 14.41 14.61
N ASP A 319 3.46 14.19 13.87
CA ASP A 319 3.42 13.77 12.47
C ASP A 319 3.32 12.25 12.37
N HIS A 320 2.16 11.77 11.91
CA HIS A 320 1.88 10.34 11.70
C HIS A 320 2.26 9.85 10.29
N GLY A 321 2.79 10.73 9.43
CA GLY A 321 3.05 10.46 8.02
C GLY A 321 1.82 10.58 7.13
N ASN A 322 2.07 10.72 5.82
CA ASN A 322 1.04 11.10 4.85
C ASN A 322 -0.18 10.16 4.84
N PHE A 323 0.02 8.84 4.97
CA PHE A 323 -1.10 7.88 4.97
C PHE A 323 -2.05 8.12 6.15
N LEU A 324 -1.52 8.15 7.37
CA LEU A 324 -2.34 8.31 8.56
C LEU A 324 -2.94 9.71 8.61
N GLU A 325 -2.20 10.76 8.27
CA GLU A 325 -2.73 12.13 8.23
C GLU A 325 -3.90 12.27 7.24
N MET A 326 -3.83 11.63 6.07
CA MET A 326 -4.96 11.60 5.12
C MET A 326 -6.17 10.84 5.68
N ILE A 327 -5.94 9.71 6.37
CA ILE A 327 -7.02 8.96 7.04
C ILE A 327 -7.67 9.78 8.16
N LEU A 328 -6.87 10.47 8.98
CA LEU A 328 -7.35 11.34 10.06
C LEU A 328 -8.07 12.59 9.53
N LEU A 329 -7.65 13.11 8.38
CA LEU A 329 -8.38 14.16 7.69
C LEU A 329 -9.74 13.66 7.20
N LEU A 330 -9.78 12.51 6.52
CA LEU A 330 -11.02 11.94 6.00
C LEU A 330 -11.99 11.53 7.11
N SER A 331 -11.49 11.08 8.26
CA SER A 331 -12.32 10.70 9.41
C SER A 331 -13.09 11.88 10.01
N LYS A 332 -12.69 13.13 9.74
CA LYS A 332 -13.48 14.31 10.14
C LYS A 332 -14.78 14.46 9.35
N PHE A 333 -14.86 13.84 8.17
CA PHE A 333 -15.98 13.97 7.24
C PHE A 333 -16.70 12.65 6.96
N ASP A 334 -16.06 11.49 7.18
CA ASP A 334 -16.66 10.15 7.06
C ASP A 334 -16.95 9.57 8.44
N VAL A 335 -18.24 9.49 8.79
CA VAL A 335 -18.73 8.96 10.09
C VAL A 335 -18.26 7.52 10.34
N SER A 336 -18.23 6.67 9.31
CA SER A 336 -17.83 5.27 9.48
C SER A 336 -16.34 5.15 9.75
N LEU A 337 -15.53 5.99 9.09
CA LEU A 337 -14.09 6.05 9.35
C LEU A 337 -13.80 6.68 10.71
N GLN A 338 -14.56 7.70 11.12
CA GLN A 338 -14.46 8.34 12.43
C GLN A 338 -14.70 7.34 13.57
N GLU A 339 -15.80 6.59 13.51
CA GLU A 339 -16.12 5.55 14.48
C GLU A 339 -14.97 4.53 14.59
N HIS A 340 -14.45 4.07 13.45
CA HIS A 340 -13.37 3.09 13.40
C HIS A 340 -12.05 3.63 13.98
N VAL A 341 -11.66 4.86 13.65
CA VAL A 341 -10.47 5.52 14.20
C VAL A 341 -10.60 5.68 15.71
N ASN A 342 -11.73 6.16 16.21
CA ASN A 342 -11.98 6.31 17.63
C ASN A 342 -11.92 4.97 18.38
N GLU A 343 -12.50 3.91 17.80
CA GLU A 343 -12.42 2.55 18.35
C GLU A 343 -10.95 2.07 18.44
N CYS A 344 -10.15 2.36 17.40
CA CYS A 344 -8.73 2.02 17.39
C CYS A 344 -7.95 2.75 18.50
N VAL A 345 -8.15 4.07 18.62
CA VAL A 345 -7.49 4.91 19.63
C VAL A 345 -7.82 4.42 21.03
N GLN A 346 -9.11 4.27 21.36
CA GLN A 346 -9.56 3.88 22.70
C GLN A 346 -8.99 2.53 23.12
N LYS A 347 -9.04 1.53 22.22
CA LYS A 347 -8.48 0.20 22.49
C LYS A 347 -6.98 0.25 22.65
N SER A 348 -6.28 0.98 21.78
CA SER A 348 -4.84 1.15 21.87
C SER A 348 -4.41 1.81 23.17
N GLN A 349 -5.13 2.84 23.62
CA GLN A 349 -4.88 3.52 24.90
C GLN A 349 -5.13 2.58 26.09
N SER A 350 -6.20 1.77 26.06
CA SER A 350 -6.46 0.80 27.12
C SER A 350 -5.35 -0.26 27.24
N LEU A 351 -4.83 -0.74 26.11
CA LEU A 351 -3.76 -1.74 26.09
C LEU A 351 -2.44 -1.15 26.60
N ASN A 352 -2.13 0.08 26.19
CA ASN A 352 -0.92 0.78 26.62
C ASN A 352 -0.89 0.97 28.15
N LYS A 353 -2.03 1.34 28.76
CA LYS A 353 -2.16 1.49 30.22
C LYS A 353 -1.97 0.19 31.00
N THR A 354 -2.37 -0.95 30.43
CA THR A 354 -2.32 -2.25 31.12
C THR A 354 -0.95 -2.94 31.05
N GLY A 355 0.00 -2.41 30.28
CA GLY A 355 1.33 -3.03 30.12
C GLY A 355 1.33 -4.39 29.41
N VAL A 356 0.17 -4.89 28.96
CA VAL A 356 0.05 -6.19 28.29
C VAL A 356 0.58 -6.08 26.86
N LYS A 357 1.86 -6.39 26.66
CA LYS A 357 2.50 -6.52 25.35
C LYS A 357 2.03 -7.83 24.66
N GLY A 358 0.82 -7.81 24.10
CA GLY A 358 0.28 -8.92 23.30
C GLY A 358 -0.17 -8.44 21.92
N ARG A 359 0.02 -9.27 20.87
CA ARG A 359 -0.65 -9.08 19.57
C ARG A 359 -2.16 -9.20 19.79
N GLY A 360 -2.81 -8.10 20.16
CA GLY A 360 -4.24 -8.04 20.36
C GLY A 360 -4.96 -8.51 19.10
N SER A 361 -6.04 -9.26 19.28
CA SER A 361 -6.98 -9.75 18.24
C SER A 361 -7.65 -8.61 17.41
N PHE A 362 -7.18 -7.37 17.55
CA PHE A 362 -7.79 -6.19 16.97
C PHE A 362 -7.16 -5.83 15.62
N VAL A 363 -7.93 -6.05 14.56
CA VAL A 363 -7.55 -5.70 13.19
C VAL A 363 -7.89 -4.24 12.94
N THR A 364 -6.88 -3.37 12.98
CA THR A 364 -7.05 -1.93 12.73
C THR A 364 -7.26 -1.61 11.25
N LEU A 365 -6.82 -2.47 10.32
CA LEU A 365 -6.72 -2.20 8.86
C LEU A 365 -5.80 -1.03 8.47
N LEU A 366 -5.43 -0.18 9.43
CA LEU A 366 -4.59 1.02 9.27
C LEU A 366 -3.15 0.79 9.73
N SER A 367 -2.83 -0.40 10.24
CA SER A 367 -1.47 -0.73 10.68
C SER A 367 -0.50 -0.83 9.52
N LYS A 368 0.79 -0.64 9.82
CA LYS A 368 1.88 -0.81 8.86
C LYS A 368 1.76 -2.06 8.00
N THR A 369 1.50 -3.18 8.65
CA THR A 369 1.41 -4.50 8.02
C THR A 369 0.16 -4.63 7.13
N SER A 370 -0.96 -4.03 7.54
CA SER A 370 -2.19 -4.08 6.75
C SER A 370 -2.05 -3.25 5.48
N VAL A 371 -1.53 -2.04 5.60
CA VAL A 371 -1.28 -1.12 4.48
C VAL A 371 -0.28 -1.72 3.49
N ASN A 372 0.84 -2.29 3.97
CA ASN A 372 1.81 -2.95 3.08
C ASN A 372 1.17 -4.08 2.27
N LYS A 373 0.32 -4.92 2.89
CA LYS A 373 -0.40 -5.97 2.15
C LYS A 373 -1.27 -5.41 1.04
N VAL A 374 -1.93 -4.27 1.27
CA VAL A 374 -2.74 -3.61 0.23
C VAL A 374 -1.85 -3.07 -0.89
N ILE A 375 -0.73 -2.45 -0.54
CA ILE A 375 0.27 -1.98 -1.51
C ILE A 375 0.78 -3.15 -2.36
N ASP A 376 1.10 -4.28 -1.74
CA ASP A 376 1.56 -5.49 -2.42
C ASP A 376 0.51 -6.04 -3.39
N VAL A 377 -0.76 -6.07 -2.98
CA VAL A 377 -1.86 -6.50 -3.85
C VAL A 377 -2.04 -5.54 -5.04
N ILE A 378 -2.00 -4.22 -4.81
CA ILE A 378 -2.09 -3.23 -5.89
C ILE A 378 -0.90 -3.38 -6.85
N SER A 379 0.31 -3.53 -6.32
CA SER A 379 1.53 -3.76 -7.08
C SER A 379 1.42 -5.03 -7.93
N HIS A 380 0.90 -6.12 -7.36
CA HIS A 380 0.68 -7.36 -8.09
C HIS A 380 -0.33 -7.19 -9.23
N LEU A 381 -1.48 -6.55 -8.98
CA LEU A 381 -2.50 -6.29 -10.00
C LEU A 381 -1.97 -5.42 -11.16
N ILE A 382 -1.15 -4.41 -10.85
CA ILE A 382 -0.49 -3.57 -11.86
C ILE A 382 0.45 -4.43 -12.72
N LYS A 383 1.29 -5.25 -12.08
CA LYS A 383 2.23 -6.14 -12.77
C LYS A 383 1.52 -7.20 -13.61
N GLU A 384 0.40 -7.75 -13.14
CA GLU A 384 -0.43 -8.66 -13.92
C GLU A 384 -1.01 -7.99 -15.17
N SER A 385 -1.46 -6.73 -15.06
CA SER A 385 -1.92 -5.96 -16.23
C SER A 385 -0.80 -5.79 -17.25
N ILE A 386 0.37 -5.33 -16.79
CA ILE A 386 1.55 -5.14 -17.64
C ILE A 386 1.96 -6.47 -18.30
N SER A 387 1.99 -7.57 -17.55
CA SER A 387 2.30 -8.91 -18.07
C SER A 387 1.33 -9.34 -19.17
N ARG A 388 0.03 -9.09 -18.99
CA ARG A 388 -0.98 -9.40 -20.01
C ARG A 388 -0.76 -8.58 -21.28
N GLU A 389 -0.48 -7.28 -21.14
CA GLU A 389 -0.20 -6.37 -22.26
C GLU A 389 1.08 -6.78 -23.01
N VAL A 390 2.17 -7.12 -22.30
CA VAL A 390 3.43 -7.60 -22.88
C VAL A 390 3.21 -8.91 -23.66
N ARG A 391 2.46 -9.86 -23.08
CA ARG A 391 2.15 -11.13 -23.77
C ARG A 391 1.30 -10.92 -25.01
N GLN A 392 0.38 -9.96 -24.99
CA GLN A 392 -0.40 -9.60 -26.17
C GLN A 392 0.46 -8.94 -27.26
N ALA A 393 1.44 -8.11 -26.87
CA ALA A 393 2.41 -7.53 -27.80
C ALA A 393 3.34 -8.58 -28.43
N GLY A 394 3.57 -9.71 -27.74
CA GLY A 394 4.36 -10.85 -28.22
C GLY A 394 5.88 -10.64 -28.16
N MET A 395 6.35 -9.39 -28.15
CA MET A 395 7.76 -9.03 -28.01
C MET A 395 7.93 -7.78 -27.15
N PHE A 396 9.09 -7.68 -26.51
CA PHE A 396 9.45 -6.50 -25.73
C PHE A 396 10.95 -6.23 -25.80
N SER A 397 11.32 -4.99 -25.48
CA SER A 397 12.70 -4.61 -25.18
C SER A 397 12.85 -4.28 -23.70
N LEU A 398 14.05 -4.51 -23.18
CA LEU A 398 14.41 -4.30 -21.78
C LEU A 398 15.24 -3.03 -21.61
N GLN A 399 15.00 -2.28 -20.55
CA GLN A 399 15.93 -1.26 -20.07
C GLN A 399 16.32 -1.58 -18.63
N ILE A 400 17.63 -1.55 -18.36
CA ILE A 400 18.17 -1.73 -17.01
C ILE A 400 19.04 -0.52 -16.67
N ASP A 401 18.79 0.04 -15.49
CA ASP A 401 19.62 1.10 -14.91
C ASP A 401 19.86 0.81 -13.43
N THR A 402 21.06 1.11 -12.95
CA THR A 402 21.48 0.84 -11.56
C THR A 402 21.83 2.12 -10.83
N THR A 403 21.36 2.25 -9.59
CA THR A 403 21.68 3.38 -8.71
C THR A 403 21.91 2.90 -7.29
N GLN A 404 22.71 3.65 -6.54
CA GLN A 404 22.83 3.46 -5.09
C GLN A 404 21.73 4.20 -4.35
N ASP A 405 21.13 3.55 -3.37
CA ASP A 405 20.18 4.17 -2.45
C ASP A 405 20.91 4.94 -1.32
N ILE A 406 20.15 5.57 -0.42
CA ILE A 406 20.72 6.35 0.70
C ILE A 406 21.44 5.49 1.74
N THR A 407 21.21 4.17 1.73
CA THR A 407 21.87 3.19 2.60
C THR A 407 23.14 2.61 1.97
N SER A 408 23.50 3.10 0.78
CA SER A 408 24.62 2.60 -0.06
C SER A 408 24.38 1.17 -0.58
N THR A 409 23.12 0.77 -0.70
CA THR A 409 22.70 -0.48 -1.34
C THR A 409 22.46 -0.22 -2.82
N ASP A 410 23.06 -1.03 -3.69
CA ASP A 410 22.83 -0.97 -5.13
C ASP A 410 21.41 -1.48 -5.46
N GLN A 411 20.69 -0.76 -6.32
CA GLN A 411 19.36 -1.15 -6.79
C GLN A 411 19.30 -1.08 -8.32
N CYS A 412 18.64 -2.06 -8.93
CA CYS A 412 18.42 -2.18 -10.37
C CYS A 412 16.95 -1.93 -10.72
N ALA A 413 16.71 -0.92 -11.54
CA ALA A 413 15.42 -0.68 -12.17
C ALA A 413 15.27 -1.57 -13.41
N VAL A 414 14.19 -2.35 -13.47
CA VAL A 414 13.85 -3.22 -14.61
C VAL A 414 12.62 -2.64 -15.30
N ILE A 415 12.82 -2.12 -16.51
CA ILE A 415 11.78 -1.47 -17.31
C ILE A 415 11.56 -2.26 -18.59
N LEU A 416 10.30 -2.52 -18.93
CA LEU A 416 9.92 -3.13 -20.19
C LEU A 416 9.31 -2.09 -21.12
N ARG A 417 9.73 -2.13 -22.38
CA ARG A 417 9.17 -1.33 -23.46
C ARG A 417 8.61 -2.25 -24.54
N TYR A 418 7.35 -2.05 -24.90
CA TYR A 418 6.63 -2.89 -25.87
C TYR A 418 5.61 -2.07 -26.63
N VAL A 419 5.07 -2.62 -27.72
CA VAL A 419 4.18 -1.92 -28.63
C VAL A 419 2.88 -2.71 -28.80
N THR A 420 1.76 -2.03 -28.58
CA THR A 420 0.44 -2.52 -28.99
C THR A 420 0.00 -1.72 -30.23
N ASP A 421 -0.92 -0.77 -30.04
CA ASP A 421 -1.25 0.36 -30.91
C ASP A 421 -0.37 1.59 -30.62
N VAL A 422 0.15 1.70 -29.39
CA VAL A 422 1.06 2.75 -28.94
C VAL A 422 2.29 2.13 -28.26
N VAL A 423 3.33 2.95 -28.09
CA VAL A 423 4.53 2.55 -27.35
C VAL A 423 4.26 2.66 -25.85
N HIS A 424 4.50 1.57 -25.12
CA HIS A 424 4.41 1.52 -23.67
C HIS A 424 5.79 1.36 -23.06
N GLU A 425 6.03 2.06 -21.96
CA GLU A 425 7.21 1.92 -21.12
C GLU A 425 6.74 1.72 -19.68
N LYS A 426 7.05 0.57 -19.09
CA LYS A 426 6.50 0.13 -17.80
C LYS A 426 7.59 -0.41 -16.89
N LEU A 427 7.69 0.17 -15.70
CA LEU A 427 8.54 -0.33 -14.62
C LEU A 427 7.97 -1.63 -14.05
N ILE A 428 8.76 -2.71 -14.04
CA ILE A 428 8.39 -4.00 -13.43
C ILE A 428 8.82 -4.06 -11.97
N GLY A 429 9.96 -3.45 -11.65
CA GLY A 429 10.45 -3.39 -10.28
C GLY A 429 11.75 -2.64 -10.17
N VAL A 430 12.02 -2.17 -8.95
CA VAL A 430 13.34 -1.78 -8.47
C VAL A 430 13.75 -2.90 -7.52
N VAL A 431 14.87 -3.57 -7.82
CA VAL A 431 15.29 -4.78 -7.13
C VAL A 431 16.70 -4.57 -6.59
N ASP A 432 16.94 -4.98 -5.35
CA ASP A 432 18.26 -4.85 -4.73
C ASP A 432 19.29 -5.74 -5.46
N CYS A 433 20.51 -5.22 -5.57
CA CYS A 433 21.65 -5.87 -6.19
C CYS A 433 22.70 -6.21 -5.14
N GLU A 434 22.99 -7.50 -5.00
CA GLU A 434 24.06 -8.00 -4.13
C GLU A 434 25.41 -8.08 -4.87
N SER A 435 25.37 -8.04 -6.20
CA SER A 435 26.53 -8.15 -7.06
C SER A 435 26.37 -7.30 -8.32
N SER A 436 27.50 -6.90 -8.88
CA SER A 436 27.58 -6.11 -10.10
C SER A 436 28.04 -6.92 -11.31
N THR A 437 28.00 -8.26 -11.29
CA THR A 437 28.41 -9.09 -12.44
C THR A 437 27.29 -9.23 -13.48
N GLY A 438 27.65 -9.41 -14.75
CA GLY A 438 26.67 -9.66 -15.82
C GLY A 438 25.84 -10.91 -15.58
N GLU A 439 26.44 -11.97 -15.02
CA GLU A 439 25.76 -13.23 -14.64
C GLU A 439 24.64 -12.95 -13.61
N TYR A 440 24.94 -12.16 -12.58
CA TYR A 440 23.97 -11.78 -11.56
C TYR A 440 22.79 -11.03 -12.16
N PHE A 441 23.02 -10.05 -13.05
CA PHE A 441 21.94 -9.30 -13.69
C PHE A 441 21.02 -10.19 -14.54
N VAL A 442 21.56 -11.20 -15.23
CA VAL A 442 20.73 -12.16 -15.98
C VAL A 442 19.86 -12.99 -15.02
N GLU A 443 20.42 -13.49 -13.92
CA GLU A 443 19.63 -14.22 -12.92
C GLU A 443 18.57 -13.35 -12.25
N LEU A 444 18.93 -12.12 -11.88
CA LEU A 444 18.03 -11.12 -11.30
C LEU A 444 16.86 -10.86 -12.23
N LEU A 445 17.14 -10.68 -13.52
CA LEU A 445 16.13 -10.49 -14.55
C LEU A 445 15.23 -11.72 -14.69
N LYS A 446 15.80 -12.93 -14.78
CA LYS A 446 15.02 -14.18 -14.85
C LYS A 446 14.07 -14.32 -13.67
N LYS A 447 14.56 -14.10 -12.44
CA LYS A 447 13.76 -14.14 -11.21
C LYS A 447 12.66 -13.07 -11.23
N THR A 448 12.96 -11.87 -11.74
CA THR A 448 12.00 -10.76 -11.79
C THR A 448 10.90 -11.00 -12.80
N LEU A 449 11.22 -11.48 -14.00
CA LEU A 449 10.24 -11.76 -15.06
C LEU A 449 9.42 -13.02 -14.78
N ALA A 450 10.01 -14.04 -14.14
CA ALA A 450 9.28 -15.26 -13.73
C ALA A 450 8.14 -14.95 -12.75
N LYS A 451 8.33 -13.98 -11.83
CA LYS A 451 7.29 -13.54 -10.89
C LYS A 451 6.06 -12.94 -11.56
N VAL A 452 6.19 -12.51 -12.82
CA VAL A 452 5.11 -11.87 -13.59
C VAL A 452 4.75 -12.66 -14.86
N ASP A 453 5.21 -13.91 -14.97
CA ASP A 453 4.91 -14.81 -16.10
C ASP A 453 5.26 -14.19 -17.47
N ILE A 454 6.43 -13.55 -17.55
CA ILE A 454 7.01 -13.03 -18.79
C ILE A 454 8.21 -13.87 -19.17
N GLU A 455 8.19 -14.43 -20.38
CA GLU A 455 9.28 -15.26 -20.86
C GLU A 455 10.41 -14.40 -21.44
N LEU A 456 11.63 -14.64 -20.94
CA LEU A 456 12.81 -13.89 -21.37
C LEU A 456 13.06 -14.01 -22.89
N ARG A 457 12.77 -15.18 -23.49
CA ARG A 457 12.96 -15.47 -24.93
C ARG A 457 12.27 -14.49 -25.89
N ASN A 458 11.25 -13.77 -25.41
CA ASN A 458 10.51 -12.78 -26.21
C ASN A 458 11.17 -11.38 -26.16
N CYS A 459 12.33 -11.26 -25.49
CA CYS A 459 13.15 -10.06 -25.48
C CYS A 459 13.85 -9.90 -26.84
N VAL A 460 13.50 -8.83 -27.56
CA VAL A 460 14.06 -8.50 -28.89
C VAL A 460 15.10 -7.38 -28.83
N GLY A 461 15.30 -6.78 -27.67
CA GLY A 461 16.36 -5.80 -27.48
C GLY A 461 16.57 -5.46 -26.02
N ASN A 462 17.75 -4.95 -25.71
CA ASN A 462 18.05 -4.44 -24.39
C ASN A 462 18.85 -3.14 -24.46
N SER A 463 18.63 -2.25 -23.50
CA SER A 463 19.39 -1.02 -23.35
C SER A 463 19.94 -0.86 -21.95
N THR A 464 21.25 -0.65 -21.87
CA THR A 464 22.01 -0.52 -20.62
C THR A 464 23.04 0.61 -20.75
N ASP A 465 23.69 0.95 -19.64
CA ASP A 465 24.92 1.73 -19.71
C ASP A 465 26.07 0.93 -20.36
N GLY A 466 27.19 1.62 -20.59
CA GLY A 466 28.38 1.05 -21.22
C GLY A 466 29.34 0.37 -20.25
N ALA A 467 28.91 0.07 -19.01
CA ALA A 467 29.80 -0.52 -18.02
C ALA A 467 30.25 -1.94 -18.44
N ALA A 468 31.47 -2.32 -18.05
CA ALA A 468 32.10 -3.57 -18.52
C ALA A 468 31.31 -4.83 -18.13
N ASN A 469 30.65 -4.79 -16.97
CA ASN A 469 29.71 -5.82 -16.51
C ASN A 469 28.41 -5.89 -17.34
N MET A 470 28.01 -4.81 -18.01
CA MET A 470 26.82 -4.78 -18.86
C MET A 470 27.14 -5.17 -20.31
N GLN A 471 28.27 -4.70 -20.83
CA GLN A 471 28.63 -4.77 -22.25
C GLN A 471 29.76 -5.76 -22.59
N GLY A 472 30.45 -6.30 -21.58
CA GLY A 472 31.59 -7.19 -21.79
C GLY A 472 31.31 -8.33 -22.77
N GLN A 473 32.21 -8.54 -23.73
CA GLN A 473 32.03 -9.49 -24.84
C GLN A 473 31.74 -10.93 -24.40
N TYR A 474 32.32 -11.37 -23.28
CA TYR A 474 32.23 -12.76 -22.82
C TYR A 474 31.33 -12.94 -21.59
N LYS A 475 31.40 -11.99 -20.64
CA LYS A 475 30.72 -12.05 -19.33
C LYS A 475 29.82 -10.86 -19.05
N GLY A 476 29.62 -9.99 -20.04
CA GLY A 476 28.70 -8.87 -19.92
C GLY A 476 27.27 -9.36 -19.94
N PHE A 477 26.39 -8.67 -19.21
CA PHE A 477 24.95 -8.91 -19.18
C PHE A 477 24.38 -9.10 -20.60
N SER A 478 24.72 -8.23 -21.54
CA SER A 478 24.19 -8.30 -22.92
C SER A 478 24.64 -9.54 -23.70
N ALA A 479 25.89 -9.98 -23.49
CA ALA A 479 26.42 -11.18 -24.12
C ALA A 479 25.77 -12.45 -23.54
N LEU A 480 25.57 -12.47 -22.23
CA LEU A 480 24.89 -13.57 -21.55
C LEU A 480 23.39 -13.60 -21.88
N LEU A 481 22.74 -12.44 -21.99
CA LEU A 481 21.35 -12.34 -22.41
C LEU A 481 21.15 -12.88 -23.84
N ALA A 482 22.13 -12.69 -24.74
CA ALA A 482 22.06 -13.24 -26.08
C ALA A 482 22.02 -14.79 -26.09
N SER A 483 22.53 -15.47 -25.06
CA SER A 483 22.39 -16.93 -24.94
C SER A 483 20.95 -17.37 -24.66
N GLU A 484 20.16 -16.53 -23.98
CA GLU A 484 18.76 -16.78 -23.63
C GLU A 484 17.79 -16.24 -24.70
N SER A 485 18.20 -15.17 -25.38
CA SER A 485 17.41 -14.45 -26.39
C SER A 485 18.31 -14.09 -27.58
N PRO A 486 18.56 -15.02 -28.51
CA PRO A 486 19.52 -14.85 -29.59
C PRO A 486 19.21 -13.69 -30.54
N ASN A 487 17.94 -13.30 -30.64
CA ASN A 487 17.47 -12.22 -31.51
C ASN A 487 17.54 -10.83 -30.84
N GLN A 488 18.03 -10.75 -29.60
CA GLN A 488 18.07 -9.49 -28.89
C GLN A 488 19.13 -8.55 -29.49
N VAL A 489 18.76 -7.28 -29.71
CA VAL A 489 19.70 -6.23 -30.09
C VAL A 489 20.07 -5.38 -28.87
N HIS A 490 21.36 -5.31 -28.55
CA HIS A 490 21.86 -4.40 -27.51
C HIS A 490 22.02 -2.98 -28.05
N ILE A 491 21.45 -2.01 -27.34
CA ILE A 491 21.57 -0.58 -27.62
C ILE A 491 22.21 0.11 -26.42
N TRP A 492 23.30 0.82 -26.64
CA TRP A 492 23.91 1.62 -25.58
C TRP A 492 23.04 2.82 -25.26
N CYS A 493 23.01 3.19 -23.98
CA CYS A 493 22.39 4.44 -23.58
C CYS A 493 23.14 5.63 -24.22
N TYR A 494 22.60 6.19 -25.32
CA TYR A 494 23.22 7.31 -26.03
C TYR A 494 23.39 8.55 -25.16
N ALA A 495 22.45 8.78 -24.23
CA ALA A 495 22.57 9.86 -23.25
C ALA A 495 23.77 9.65 -22.31
N HIS A 496 24.03 8.41 -21.88
CA HIS A 496 25.20 8.06 -21.07
C HIS A 496 26.50 8.19 -21.89
N VAL A 497 26.52 7.75 -23.15
CA VAL A 497 27.69 7.91 -24.03
C VAL A 497 28.06 9.39 -24.19
N LEU A 498 27.07 10.25 -24.45
CA LEU A 498 27.30 11.69 -24.54
C LEU A 498 27.78 12.27 -23.21
N ASN A 499 27.23 11.81 -22.08
CA ASN A 499 27.68 12.21 -20.74
C ASN A 499 29.15 11.86 -20.50
N LEU A 500 29.60 10.66 -20.90
CA LEU A 500 31.01 10.26 -20.75
C LEU A 500 31.93 11.16 -21.56
N VAL A 501 31.62 11.41 -22.85
CA VAL A 501 32.44 12.29 -23.71
C VAL A 501 32.56 13.69 -23.10
N LEU A 502 31.48 14.25 -22.58
CA LEU A 502 31.49 15.58 -21.97
C LEU A 502 32.16 15.58 -20.60
N GLY A 503 31.95 14.55 -19.80
CA GLY A 503 32.65 14.32 -18.53
C GLY A 503 34.16 14.32 -18.73
N ASP A 504 34.64 13.50 -19.66
CA ASP A 504 36.06 13.43 -20.01
C ASP A 504 36.57 14.77 -20.55
N THR A 505 35.82 15.43 -21.43
CA THR A 505 36.19 16.75 -21.99
C THR A 505 36.37 17.79 -20.89
N THR A 506 35.46 17.83 -19.91
CA THR A 506 35.51 18.80 -18.81
C THR A 506 36.66 18.53 -17.82
N SER A 507 37.18 17.31 -17.81
CA SER A 507 38.26 16.87 -16.92
C SER A 507 39.61 16.70 -17.65
N ALA A 508 39.63 16.91 -18.97
CA ALA A 508 40.81 16.64 -19.81
C ALA A 508 41.97 17.61 -19.53
N VAL A 509 41.67 18.84 -19.11
CA VAL A 509 42.68 19.89 -18.90
C VAL A 509 42.51 20.51 -17.50
N ILE A 510 43.61 20.99 -16.93
CA ILE A 510 43.64 21.52 -15.55
C ILE A 510 42.74 22.75 -15.42
N GLU A 511 42.72 23.62 -16.42
CA GLU A 511 41.94 24.86 -16.44
C GLU A 511 40.43 24.55 -16.42
N SER A 512 39.99 23.56 -17.20
CA SER A 512 38.59 23.12 -17.20
C SER A 512 38.21 22.44 -15.88
N ALA A 513 39.07 21.55 -15.37
CA ALA A 513 38.85 20.89 -14.09
C ALA A 513 38.79 21.92 -12.94
N SER A 514 39.68 22.93 -12.97
CA SER A 514 39.72 24.02 -12.00
C SER A 514 38.44 24.86 -12.04
N LEU A 515 37.94 25.20 -13.23
CA LEU A 515 36.67 25.91 -13.41
C LEU A 515 35.49 25.15 -12.79
N PHE A 516 35.33 23.87 -13.11
CA PHE A 516 34.19 23.11 -12.57
C PHE A 516 34.34 22.82 -11.07
N SER A 517 35.58 22.64 -10.58
CA SER A 517 35.85 22.53 -9.14
C SER A 517 35.43 23.79 -8.41
N ILE A 518 35.81 24.99 -8.90
CA ILE A 518 35.46 26.24 -8.22
C ILE A 518 33.96 26.52 -8.26
N VAL A 519 33.30 26.27 -9.40
CA VAL A 519 31.84 26.43 -9.53
C VAL A 519 31.12 25.56 -8.51
N ASN A 520 31.53 24.29 -8.37
CA ASN A 520 30.96 23.39 -7.37
C ASN A 520 31.27 23.82 -5.94
N ASP A 521 32.54 24.09 -5.65
CA ASP A 521 33.03 24.42 -4.31
C ASP A 521 32.35 25.66 -3.76
N VAL A 522 32.13 26.67 -4.58
CA VAL A 522 31.45 27.91 -4.17
C VAL A 522 29.98 27.65 -3.86
N ALA A 523 29.29 26.85 -4.68
CA ALA A 523 27.90 26.47 -4.44
C ALA A 523 27.75 25.69 -3.11
N VAL A 524 28.62 24.71 -2.87
CA VAL A 524 28.68 23.94 -1.61
C VAL A 524 29.05 24.86 -0.45
N PHE A 525 30.07 25.68 -0.61
CA PHE A 525 30.54 26.61 0.42
C PHE A 525 29.43 27.53 0.92
N ILE A 526 28.65 28.15 0.02
CA ILE A 526 27.53 29.01 0.42
C ILE A 526 26.43 28.20 1.11
N LYS A 527 26.11 26.99 0.59
CA LYS A 527 25.06 26.11 1.13
C LYS A 527 25.36 25.53 2.51
N ASP A 528 26.63 25.28 2.81
CA ASP A 528 27.08 24.63 4.05
C ASP A 528 26.85 25.47 5.32
N SER A 529 26.39 26.72 5.21
CA SER A 529 26.10 27.57 6.38
C SER A 529 24.88 28.43 6.17
N TYR A 530 23.94 28.36 7.09
CA TYR A 530 22.77 29.25 7.12
C TYR A 530 23.15 30.74 7.14
N LYS A 531 24.27 31.12 7.76
CA LYS A 531 24.76 32.51 7.78
C LYS A 531 25.23 32.96 6.40
N ARG A 532 25.98 32.10 5.69
CA ARG A 532 26.47 32.39 4.33
C ARG A 532 25.32 32.39 3.33
N MET A 533 24.36 31.46 3.47
CA MET A 533 23.14 31.46 2.69
C MET A 533 22.32 32.75 2.92
N LYS A 534 22.19 33.21 4.17
CA LYS A 534 21.52 34.48 4.46
C LYS A 534 22.22 35.67 3.80
N MET A 535 23.55 35.73 3.85
CA MET A 535 24.32 36.77 3.15
C MET A 535 24.09 36.75 1.64
N TRP A 536 24.06 35.56 1.04
CA TRP A 536 23.72 35.37 -0.38
C TRP A 536 22.30 35.86 -0.71
N GLU A 537 21.31 35.52 0.12
CA GLU A 537 19.92 35.96 -0.05
C GLU A 537 19.72 37.47 0.12
N GLU A 538 20.60 38.14 0.88
CA GLU A 538 20.59 39.59 1.05
C GLU A 538 21.27 40.33 -0.12
N VAL A 539 22.18 39.65 -0.84
CA VAL A 539 22.88 40.23 -2.01
C VAL A 539 22.10 39.98 -3.30
N SER A 540 21.47 38.80 -3.45
CA SER A 540 20.73 38.44 -4.66
C SER A 540 19.24 38.81 -4.52
N ASP A 541 18.81 39.87 -5.22
CA ASP A 541 17.44 40.39 -5.17
C ASP A 541 16.39 39.48 -5.86
N ASP A 542 16.80 38.55 -6.74
CA ASP A 542 15.87 37.65 -7.43
C ASP A 542 15.56 36.38 -6.63
N LYS A 543 14.29 36.27 -6.20
CA LYS A 543 13.77 35.12 -5.45
C LYS A 543 13.90 33.78 -6.21
N ARG A 544 14.01 33.79 -7.54
CA ARG A 544 14.16 32.59 -8.39
C ARG A 544 15.59 32.05 -8.44
N HIS A 545 16.58 32.83 -8.02
CA HIS A 545 18.01 32.53 -8.15
C HIS A 545 18.73 32.23 -6.83
N ARG A 546 17.98 32.15 -5.71
CA ARG A 546 18.52 31.98 -4.34
C ARG A 546 19.40 30.75 -4.10
N ARG A 547 19.50 29.79 -5.03
CA ARG A 547 20.33 28.60 -4.85
C ARG A 547 21.18 28.33 -6.09
N LEU A 548 22.49 28.50 -5.90
CA LEU A 548 23.49 27.96 -6.81
C LEU A 548 23.31 26.44 -6.90
N SER A 549 23.43 25.90 -8.11
CA SER A 549 23.35 24.45 -8.34
C SER A 549 24.73 23.85 -8.03
N PRO A 550 24.87 22.97 -7.02
CA PRO A 550 26.08 22.16 -6.92
C PRO A 550 26.16 21.23 -8.14
N ILE A 551 27.37 20.91 -8.57
CA ILE A 551 27.61 19.97 -9.66
C ILE A 551 27.53 18.57 -9.05
N GLY A 552 26.51 17.80 -9.41
CA GLY A 552 26.46 16.38 -9.03
C GLY A 552 27.48 15.56 -9.83
N GLU A 553 28.12 14.57 -9.18
CA GLU A 553 29.16 13.73 -9.79
C GLU A 553 28.67 12.95 -11.04
N THR A 554 27.40 12.55 -11.06
CA THR A 554 26.88 11.61 -12.07
C THR A 554 26.25 12.25 -13.31
N ARG A 555 26.08 13.58 -13.35
CA ARG A 555 25.15 14.22 -14.29
C ARG A 555 25.70 15.52 -14.89
N TRP A 556 26.25 15.45 -16.11
CA TRP A 556 26.90 16.60 -16.76
C TRP A 556 26.01 17.82 -16.99
N TRP A 557 24.69 17.67 -17.16
CA TRP A 557 23.80 18.84 -17.30
C TRP A 557 23.80 19.72 -16.05
N ALA A 558 24.23 19.19 -14.90
CA ALA A 558 24.47 19.98 -13.70
C ALA A 558 25.65 20.95 -13.91
N LYS A 559 26.66 20.58 -14.71
CA LYS A 559 27.77 21.46 -15.11
C LYS A 559 27.29 22.61 -15.98
N ASP A 560 26.50 22.32 -17.02
CA ASP A 560 25.86 23.34 -17.87
C ASP A 560 25.02 24.30 -17.02
N GLN A 561 24.07 23.76 -16.23
CA GLN A 561 23.18 24.59 -15.41
C GLN A 561 23.93 25.42 -14.35
N ALA A 562 24.95 24.87 -13.71
CA ALA A 562 25.74 25.59 -12.72
C ALA A 562 26.56 26.70 -13.38
N LEU A 563 27.20 26.41 -14.52
CA LEU A 563 27.99 27.37 -15.26
C LEU A 563 27.12 28.49 -15.83
N SER A 564 25.97 28.15 -16.43
CA SER A 564 25.05 29.12 -17.03
C SER A 564 24.38 30.02 -15.99
N LYS A 565 24.12 29.51 -14.78
CA LYS A 565 23.62 30.34 -13.67
C LYS A 565 24.64 31.39 -13.23
N ILE A 566 25.92 31.01 -13.15
CA ILE A 566 26.97 31.92 -12.69
C ILE A 566 27.34 32.89 -13.82
N PHE A 567 27.61 32.40 -15.03
CA PHE A 567 28.20 33.18 -16.12
C PHE A 567 27.23 33.60 -17.23
N GLY A 568 25.95 33.23 -17.16
CA GLY A 568 24.96 33.52 -18.20
C GLY A 568 25.11 32.60 -19.43
N CYS A 569 24.73 33.11 -20.59
CA CYS A 569 24.87 32.42 -21.88
C CYS A 569 26.17 32.81 -22.58
N PHE A 570 26.55 32.06 -23.62
CA PHE A 570 27.74 32.37 -24.40
C PHE A 570 27.67 33.80 -24.98
N GLY A 571 28.63 34.64 -24.60
CA GLY A 571 28.69 36.05 -25.03
C GLY A 571 27.55 36.94 -24.52
N ASN A 572 26.65 36.42 -23.68
CA ASN A 572 25.56 37.19 -23.11
C ASN A 572 25.44 36.95 -21.58
N PRO A 573 25.85 37.91 -20.74
CA PRO A 573 25.77 37.80 -19.29
C PRO A 573 24.38 38.07 -18.70
N ASP A 574 23.32 38.22 -19.51
CA ASP A 574 21.97 38.47 -19.00
C ASP A 574 21.57 37.44 -17.92
N ASN A 575 21.08 37.95 -16.78
CA ASN A 575 20.70 37.15 -15.60
C ASN A 575 21.82 36.31 -14.97
N ALA A 576 23.09 36.58 -15.28
CA ALA A 576 24.23 35.91 -14.67
C ALA A 576 24.40 36.34 -13.20
N LEU A 577 24.61 35.37 -12.31
CA LEU A 577 24.80 35.59 -10.87
C LEU A 577 26.26 35.86 -10.48
N TYR A 578 27.13 36.07 -11.46
CA TYR A 578 28.57 36.27 -11.24
C TYR A 578 28.85 37.44 -10.30
N VAL A 579 28.18 38.57 -10.51
CA VAL A 579 28.38 39.80 -9.72
C VAL A 579 27.91 39.58 -8.28
N ASP A 580 26.69 39.08 -8.09
CA ASP A 580 26.15 38.68 -6.78
C ASP A 580 27.10 37.77 -6.03
N LEU A 581 27.73 36.83 -6.75
CA LEU A 581 28.67 35.89 -6.18
C LEU A 581 29.96 36.54 -5.70
N ILE A 582 30.56 37.42 -6.50
CA ILE A 582 31.75 38.17 -6.09
C ILE A 582 31.43 39.06 -4.89
N LEU A 583 30.29 39.77 -4.90
CA LEU A 583 29.86 40.62 -3.79
C LEU A 583 29.63 39.81 -2.50
N THR A 584 29.01 38.63 -2.61
CA THR A 584 28.80 37.74 -1.47
C THR A 584 30.12 37.23 -0.90
N LEU A 585 31.04 36.78 -1.76
CA LEU A 585 32.36 36.31 -1.31
C LEU A 585 33.16 37.44 -0.65
N LYS A 586 33.13 38.64 -1.22
CA LYS A 586 33.75 39.84 -0.64
C LYS A 586 33.19 40.15 0.75
N ARG A 587 31.87 40.15 0.91
CA ARG A 587 31.21 40.36 2.20
C ARG A 587 31.64 39.34 3.25
N ILE A 588 31.79 38.07 2.85
CA ILE A 588 32.31 37.01 3.73
C ILE A 588 33.78 37.26 4.12
N VAL A 589 34.60 37.77 3.20
CA VAL A 589 36.02 38.09 3.46
C VAL A 589 36.15 39.25 4.46
N GLU A 590 35.31 40.27 4.34
CA GLU A 590 35.34 41.48 5.16
C GLU A 590 34.73 41.30 6.56
N ASP A 591 33.79 40.35 6.73
CA ASP A 591 33.12 40.11 8.01
C ASP A 591 34.05 39.45 9.05
N MET A 592 34.58 40.26 9.98
CA MET A 592 35.46 39.82 11.07
C MET A 592 34.81 38.82 12.05
N SER A 593 33.48 38.68 12.05
CA SER A 593 32.79 37.68 12.88
C SER A 593 32.94 36.25 12.35
N ILE A 594 33.34 36.09 11.09
CA ILE A 594 33.53 34.80 10.44
C ILE A 594 34.96 34.29 10.72
N LYS A 595 35.08 32.98 10.99
CA LYS A 595 36.37 32.33 11.27
C LYS A 595 37.40 32.59 10.17
N ALA A 596 38.65 32.90 10.55
CA ALA A 596 39.73 33.26 9.62
C ALA A 596 39.92 32.29 8.44
N HIS A 597 39.89 30.97 8.69
CA HIS A 597 40.05 29.97 7.62
C HIS A 597 38.89 29.99 6.60
N VAL A 598 37.66 30.31 7.03
CA VAL A 598 36.49 30.43 6.12
C VAL A 598 36.66 31.66 5.22
N ARG A 599 37.14 32.77 5.78
CA ARG A 599 37.43 33.99 5.02
C ARG A 599 38.57 33.79 4.04
N ALA A 600 39.63 33.07 4.44
CA ALA A 600 40.73 32.71 3.54
C ALA A 600 40.25 31.85 2.36
N ARG A 601 39.35 30.87 2.60
CA ARG A 601 38.73 30.09 1.52
C ARG A 601 37.89 30.95 0.58
N ALA A 602 37.02 31.82 1.13
CA ALA A 602 36.21 32.74 0.33
C ALA A 602 37.08 33.65 -0.54
N LYS A 603 38.19 34.17 0.02
CA LYS A 603 39.17 34.98 -0.71
C LYS A 603 39.80 34.18 -1.85
N GLY A 604 40.23 32.94 -1.61
CA GLY A 604 40.81 32.09 -2.65
C GLY A 604 39.84 31.78 -3.80
N TYR A 605 38.55 31.58 -3.49
CA TYR A 605 37.52 31.44 -4.53
C TYR A 605 37.31 32.73 -5.31
N MET A 606 37.22 33.87 -4.63
CA MET A 606 37.06 35.18 -5.26
C MET A 606 38.24 35.49 -6.20
N GLU A 607 39.48 35.36 -5.73
CA GLU A 607 40.69 35.59 -6.54
C GLU A 607 40.74 34.67 -7.78
N SER A 608 40.26 33.43 -7.65
CA SER A 608 40.22 32.49 -8.76
C SER A 608 39.13 32.83 -9.79
N LEU A 609 37.96 33.32 -9.35
CA LEU A 609 36.91 33.78 -10.26
C LEU A 609 37.32 35.04 -11.03
N LEU A 610 38.05 35.96 -10.40
CA LEU A 610 38.51 37.22 -11.00
C LEU A 610 39.58 37.04 -12.10
N LYS A 611 40.14 35.84 -12.26
CA LYS A 611 41.14 35.57 -13.32
C LYS A 611 40.51 35.56 -14.71
N HIS A 612 41.21 36.16 -15.67
CA HIS A 612 40.75 36.17 -17.06
C HIS A 612 40.67 34.76 -17.64
N GLU A 613 41.60 33.90 -17.24
CA GLU A 613 41.65 32.48 -17.59
C GLU A 613 40.36 31.73 -17.22
N THR A 614 39.81 31.99 -16.02
CA THR A 614 38.55 31.39 -15.56
C THR A 614 37.38 31.84 -16.41
N VAL A 615 37.28 33.14 -16.72
CA VAL A 615 36.22 33.70 -17.57
C VAL A 615 36.33 33.16 -19.01
N LEU A 616 37.54 33.11 -19.56
CA LEU A 616 37.80 32.59 -20.91
C LEU A 616 37.40 31.11 -21.01
N THR A 617 37.79 30.31 -20.02
CA THR A 617 37.43 28.89 -19.94
C THR A 617 35.92 28.72 -19.78
N ALA A 618 35.26 29.55 -18.98
CA ALA A 618 33.81 29.53 -18.82
C ALA A 618 33.08 29.81 -20.15
N GLN A 619 33.49 30.86 -20.88
CA GLN A 619 32.87 31.18 -22.17
C GLN A 619 33.10 30.09 -23.23
N LEU A 620 34.26 29.43 -23.22
CA LEU A 620 34.52 28.27 -24.08
C LEU A 620 33.51 27.13 -23.81
N PHE A 621 33.33 26.75 -22.53
CA PHE A 621 32.41 25.68 -22.18
C PHE A 621 30.94 26.06 -22.36
N LEU A 622 30.55 27.32 -22.15
CA LEU A 622 29.20 27.81 -22.46
C LEU A 622 28.86 27.62 -23.94
N ARG A 623 29.81 27.89 -24.85
CA ARG A 623 29.62 27.64 -26.28
C ARG A 623 29.46 26.15 -26.60
N ILE A 624 30.25 25.30 -25.96
CA ILE A 624 30.16 23.85 -26.14
C ILE A 624 28.79 23.36 -25.65
N PHE A 625 28.34 23.81 -24.47
CA PHE A 625 27.06 23.40 -23.90
C PHE A 625 25.86 23.94 -24.65
N GLU A 626 25.94 25.13 -25.26
CA GLU A 626 24.88 25.66 -26.13
C GLU A 626 24.56 24.69 -27.29
N ILE A 627 25.59 23.98 -27.79
CA ILE A 627 25.44 22.96 -28.84
C ILE A 627 25.00 21.61 -28.26
N THR A 628 25.60 21.16 -27.17
CA THR A 628 25.44 19.78 -26.67
C THR A 628 24.24 19.59 -25.74
N SER A 629 23.83 20.62 -25.00
CA SER A 629 22.71 20.54 -24.04
C SER A 629 21.37 20.25 -24.70
N PRO A 630 20.99 20.88 -25.84
CA PRO A 630 19.76 20.52 -26.54
C PRO A 630 19.75 19.05 -26.98
N LEU A 631 20.87 18.55 -27.52
CA LEU A 631 21.02 17.15 -27.91
C LEU A 631 20.83 16.22 -26.72
N SER A 632 21.46 16.52 -25.58
CA SER A 632 21.32 15.74 -24.35
C SER A 632 19.90 15.59 -23.87
N ARG A 633 19.17 16.71 -23.80
CA ARG A 633 17.79 16.75 -23.35
C ARG A 633 16.92 15.94 -24.31
N TYR A 634 17.19 16.04 -25.62
CA TYR A 634 16.49 15.25 -26.63
C TYR A 634 16.70 13.73 -26.45
N LEU A 635 17.95 13.29 -26.25
CA LEU A 635 18.28 11.87 -26.06
C LEU A 635 17.65 11.24 -24.80
N GLN A 636 17.21 12.06 -23.84
CA GLN A 636 16.55 11.62 -22.61
C GLN A 636 15.02 11.73 -22.68
N THR A 637 14.45 12.19 -23.80
CA THR A 637 13.00 12.28 -23.95
C THR A 637 12.37 10.92 -24.26
N SER A 638 11.19 10.67 -23.70
CA SER A 638 10.41 9.44 -23.95
C SER A 638 9.98 9.29 -25.41
N GLY A 639 9.79 10.41 -26.11
CA GLY A 639 9.41 10.49 -27.53
C GLY A 639 10.58 10.61 -28.50
N MET A 640 11.80 10.22 -28.10
CA MET A 640 12.98 10.29 -28.97
C MET A 640 12.77 9.47 -30.26
N ASP A 641 12.96 10.13 -31.40
CA ASP A 641 13.02 9.52 -32.72
C ASP A 641 14.49 9.33 -33.14
N LEU A 642 14.84 8.14 -33.62
CA LEU A 642 16.22 7.79 -33.97
C LEU A 642 16.77 8.63 -35.12
N ILE A 643 15.93 8.97 -36.11
CA ILE A 643 16.37 9.78 -37.27
C ILE A 643 16.68 11.21 -36.82
N THR A 644 15.81 11.78 -36.00
CA THR A 644 15.99 13.11 -35.42
C THR A 644 17.18 13.14 -34.48
N ALA A 645 17.35 12.12 -33.62
CA ALA A 645 18.52 11.98 -32.77
C ALA A 645 19.81 11.96 -33.60
N HIS A 646 19.85 11.16 -34.66
CA HIS A 646 21.01 11.10 -35.56
C HIS A 646 21.30 12.45 -36.22
N ARG A 647 20.27 13.17 -36.71
CA ARG A 647 20.43 14.52 -37.28
C ARG A 647 20.98 15.52 -36.26
N LEU A 648 20.49 15.48 -35.02
CA LEU A 648 20.98 16.35 -33.94
C LEU A 648 22.43 16.02 -33.57
N VAL A 649 22.82 14.74 -33.54
CA VAL A 649 24.22 14.32 -33.34
C VAL A 649 25.10 14.86 -34.45
N MET A 650 24.72 14.67 -35.72
CA MET A 650 25.47 15.18 -36.86
C MET A 650 25.58 16.71 -36.83
N GLY A 651 24.47 17.41 -36.58
CA GLY A 651 24.45 18.87 -36.47
C GLY A 651 25.30 19.40 -35.32
N ALA A 652 25.31 18.72 -34.17
CA ALA A 652 26.18 19.05 -33.05
C ALA A 652 27.65 18.83 -33.41
N GLN A 653 28.00 17.71 -34.06
CA GLN A 653 29.36 17.44 -34.53
C GLN A 653 29.85 18.49 -35.53
N ASP A 654 29.03 18.87 -36.50
CA ASP A 654 29.40 19.85 -37.52
C ASP A 654 29.54 21.24 -36.90
N SER A 655 28.66 21.59 -35.97
CA SER A 655 28.72 22.85 -35.21
C SER A 655 30.00 22.92 -34.35
N LEU A 656 30.34 21.84 -33.62
CA LEU A 656 31.59 21.74 -32.85
C LEU A 656 32.83 21.82 -33.75
N LYS A 657 32.81 21.17 -34.92
CA LYS A 657 33.91 21.27 -35.91
C LYS A 657 34.04 22.70 -36.45
N SER A 658 32.93 23.38 -36.70
CA SER A 658 32.94 24.75 -37.22
C SER A 658 33.57 25.75 -36.23
N CYS A 659 33.42 25.51 -34.93
CA CYS A 659 34.00 26.36 -33.88
C CYS A 659 35.35 25.86 -33.32
N ASN A 660 35.90 24.75 -33.83
CA ASN A 660 37.09 24.05 -33.30
C ASN A 660 38.38 24.91 -33.24
N ARG A 661 38.38 26.10 -33.83
CA ARG A 661 39.51 27.04 -33.77
C ARG A 661 39.09 28.50 -33.61
N ASP A 662 37.84 28.75 -33.25
CA ASP A 662 37.33 30.11 -33.09
C ASP A 662 37.64 30.68 -31.69
N MET A 663 38.94 30.80 -31.40
CA MET A 663 39.40 31.45 -30.17
C MET A 663 39.08 32.94 -30.18
N ASP A 664 39.09 33.59 -31.34
CA ASP A 664 38.74 35.01 -31.46
C ASP A 664 37.30 35.28 -31.01
N GLY A 665 36.35 34.41 -31.41
CA GLY A 665 34.96 34.48 -30.96
C GLY A 665 34.82 34.29 -29.45
N VAL A 666 35.54 33.32 -28.88
CA VAL A 666 35.53 33.06 -27.43
C VAL A 666 36.16 34.23 -26.66
N THR A 667 37.28 34.78 -27.14
CA THR A 667 37.93 35.95 -26.53
C THR A 667 37.04 37.20 -26.62
N LYS A 668 36.33 37.40 -27.73
CA LYS A 668 35.33 38.48 -27.85
C LYS A 668 34.22 38.31 -26.81
N ALA A 669 33.66 37.10 -26.67
CA ALA A 669 32.64 36.80 -25.67
C ALA A 669 33.15 37.03 -24.24
N ALA A 670 34.36 36.56 -23.92
CA ALA A 670 35.01 36.80 -22.63
C ALA A 670 35.23 38.29 -22.37
N ASN A 671 35.67 39.07 -23.36
CA ASN A 671 35.86 40.51 -23.22
C ASN A 671 34.54 41.26 -23.00
N ILE A 672 33.45 40.85 -23.67
CA ILE A 672 32.11 41.38 -23.42
C ILE A 672 31.70 41.09 -21.98
N PHE A 673 31.87 39.85 -21.53
CA PHE A 673 31.56 39.43 -20.16
C PHE A 673 32.38 40.22 -19.12
N VAL A 674 33.70 40.36 -19.31
CA VAL A 674 34.56 41.12 -18.39
C VAL A 674 34.16 42.59 -18.32
N LYS A 675 33.87 43.23 -19.47
CA LYS A 675 33.41 44.61 -19.50
C LYS A 675 32.10 44.80 -18.74
N TRP A 676 31.14 43.89 -18.95
CA TRP A 676 29.89 43.88 -18.21
C TRP A 676 30.13 43.68 -16.70
N ALA A 677 30.87 42.64 -16.31
CA ALA A 677 31.09 42.30 -14.91
C ALA A 677 31.78 43.43 -14.14
N ASN A 678 32.79 44.06 -14.74
CA ASN A 678 33.47 45.20 -14.13
C ASN A 678 32.55 46.42 -13.99
N LYS A 679 31.75 46.71 -15.01
CA LYS A 679 30.76 47.80 -14.95
C LYS A 679 29.76 47.58 -13.81
N GLU A 680 29.17 46.38 -13.73
CA GLU A 680 28.20 46.04 -12.67
C GLU A 680 28.85 46.05 -11.27
N LEU A 681 30.09 45.57 -11.14
CA LEU A 681 30.83 45.61 -9.87
C LEU A 681 31.11 47.05 -9.43
N GLU A 682 31.46 47.94 -10.36
CA GLU A 682 31.65 49.37 -10.10
C GLU A 682 30.34 50.05 -9.67
N GLU A 683 29.23 49.77 -10.36
CA GLU A 683 27.89 50.28 -10.02
C GLU A 683 27.43 49.82 -8.63
N ASN A 684 27.83 48.62 -8.21
CA ASN A 684 27.62 48.09 -6.86
C ASN A 684 28.69 48.52 -5.82
N GLY A 685 29.57 49.46 -6.17
CA GLY A 685 30.56 50.03 -5.26
C GLY A 685 31.72 49.10 -4.89
N SER A 686 31.97 48.05 -5.66
CA SER A 686 33.09 47.14 -5.45
C SER A 686 34.38 47.66 -6.10
N LYS A 687 35.53 47.39 -5.46
CA LYS A 687 36.87 47.70 -5.98
C LYS A 687 37.53 46.50 -6.68
N GLU A 688 36.86 45.36 -6.67
CA GLU A 688 37.36 44.14 -7.31
C GLU A 688 37.27 44.28 -8.83
N VAL A 689 38.33 43.89 -9.53
CA VAL A 689 38.43 44.01 -10.99
C VAL A 689 38.66 42.62 -11.57
N VAL A 690 37.76 42.20 -12.45
CA VAL A 690 37.93 41.01 -13.28
C VAL A 690 39.01 41.30 -14.31
N GLN A 691 40.02 40.44 -14.37
CA GLN A 691 41.17 40.61 -15.26
C GLN A 691 40.74 40.60 -16.73
N GLY A 692 41.24 41.57 -17.50
CA GLY A 692 40.93 41.73 -18.93
C GLY A 692 41.85 41.00 -19.90
N ALA A 693 42.93 40.38 -19.41
CA ALA A 693 43.90 39.67 -20.25
C ALA A 693 44.56 38.52 -19.47
N LEU A 694 45.09 37.55 -20.21
CA LEU A 694 45.94 36.50 -19.66
C LEU A 694 47.28 37.09 -19.18
N PRO A 695 47.90 36.54 -18.12
CA PRO A 695 49.21 36.99 -17.66
C PRO A 695 50.27 36.74 -18.76
N GLU A 696 51.12 37.73 -19.02
CA GLU A 696 52.25 37.59 -19.94
C GLU A 696 53.19 36.49 -19.45
N LYS A 697 53.42 35.45 -20.26
CA LYS A 697 54.46 34.45 -19.98
C LYS A 697 55.81 35.16 -20.02
N LYS A 698 56.45 35.36 -18.86
CA LYS A 698 57.87 35.72 -18.81
C LYS A 698 58.66 34.62 -19.53
N ASN A 699 59.20 34.93 -20.70
CA ASN A 699 60.09 34.04 -21.43
C ASN A 699 61.34 33.73 -20.56
N GLN A 700 61.38 32.56 -19.94
CA GLN A 700 62.61 31.98 -19.38
C GLN A 700 63.52 31.48 -20.52
N LYS A 701 63.98 32.37 -21.39
CA LYS A 701 65.00 32.09 -22.40
C LYS A 701 65.84 33.34 -22.66
N GLU A 702 66.57 33.82 -21.65
CA GLU A 702 67.68 34.76 -21.90
C GLU A 702 68.80 34.76 -20.83
N GLU A 703 68.76 33.91 -19.80
CA GLU A 703 69.77 33.88 -18.72
C GLU A 703 70.73 32.66 -18.72
N VAL A 704 70.97 32.03 -19.87
CA VAL A 704 71.92 30.89 -19.98
C VAL A 704 73.20 31.23 -20.78
N HIS A 705 73.40 32.49 -21.21
CA HIS A 705 74.61 32.90 -21.94
C HIS A 705 75.40 34.05 -21.32
N ALA A 706 75.37 34.17 -19.99
CA ALA A 706 76.33 35.02 -19.27
C ALA A 706 76.68 34.42 -17.90
N ARG A 707 77.41 33.30 -17.89
CA ARG A 707 78.26 32.88 -16.77
C ARG A 707 79.50 32.16 -17.26
#